data_AF-A0A4R4TKU8-F1
#
_entry.id   AF-A0A4R4TKU8-F1
#
_cell.length_a   1.000
_cell.length_b   1.000
_cell.length_c   1.000
_cell.angle_alpha   90.00
_cell.angle_beta   90.00
_cell.angle_gamma   90.00
#
_symmetry.space_group_name_H-M   'P 1'
#
loop_
_entity.id
_entity.type
_entity.pdbx_description
1 polymer ?
#
loop_
_entity_poly.entity_id
_entity_poly.type
_entity_poly.pdbx_seq_one_letter_code
_entity_poly.pdbx_strand_id
1 'polypeptide(L)'
;MAKRALIIGNSRYDDGHFAALPAATADVAALAEVLGDPDIGGFEVDTLVDVEQRSALRALEAFLTRAKPDDLLLLHLSLHGWKDLRNRLHFVMRDTERDFPGATAVPADLVGDWMSASRCRSIVVLLDCCYSGAFTLNARRRDGEAPTVDVAEPFAGSGRVVLTASTALQYAHEDDQDVRYSRSPAGPSVFTSAVVAGLRDGSADLDGDGLVSVAELYDYVHDHVRLRIAGQTPTLSVDSAQGTIHLARNPRYTDLDHLAEMRAAVRDPQVWKRVGSLHLVERLLGSVHEHTRDAARAALLGLTADGDREVARQARELWHRRGLGEVPTARAAGSSRSTGRQPPHRHWLGIDFGTTNSAMAVLDGGDVRLIPNAEGAPTTPSMVAITAGGGILVGAAAKRQAITNPGHTARAAKLRLGTDWSITRGDVRLTAEDVASLILARLREDAEAHLGGPLGGVVLTVPAGFGLDQRAALATAGERAGLDVARIINEPTAAAMTYGLNRDDSTALVFDLGGGTLDVSLIEVGDGVVEVMAAGGDNHLGGDDWDLRIVHHLIDRVRRRHGVDLTDDAVANQRLREAAEAAKTELSAARTTSLRLPYLTTGPRGPVHLDEELTRVEFETLTRDLLERCRTPVEWAVRDAERALRDVGLSFSGIDRAILTGGATRMPAVGELVRGLTGGRQPYRGLIPEGVATGAALQAGVLTGALKDVLLLDAYANSIGVEVRGGSMVKLVERNTTIPTKRGEVFTTHTDEQPSVVLHLVEGEREDVTANRTLAVLDLALPSAPGGVPRIEVAVDIDANGILRVTARDLGTGNTVSSTVDRATVRRALALVRSHRWAELRGYAPVLPESSAS
;
A
#
# COMPACT_ATOMS: atom_id res chain seq x y z
N MET A 1 26.14 -20.45 -20.10
CA MET A 1 24.94 -19.90 -20.74
C MET A 1 25.34 -18.68 -21.53
N ALA A 2 25.35 -18.76 -22.87
CA ALA A 2 25.52 -17.58 -23.71
C ALA A 2 24.14 -16.99 -24.03
N LYS A 3 24.01 -15.68 -23.92
CA LYS A 3 22.82 -14.94 -24.37
C LYS A 3 23.08 -14.50 -25.81
N ARG A 4 22.21 -14.89 -26.74
CA ARG A 4 22.36 -14.54 -28.17
C ARG A 4 21.05 -13.97 -28.69
N ALA A 5 21.13 -12.84 -29.39
CA ALA A 5 19.99 -12.19 -29.99
C ALA A 5 20.15 -12.09 -31.50
N LEU A 6 19.09 -12.39 -32.25
CA LEU A 6 18.99 -12.11 -33.68
C LEU A 6 17.86 -11.13 -33.90
N ILE A 7 18.17 -9.99 -34.51
CA ILE A 7 17.22 -8.89 -34.71
C ILE A 7 17.14 -8.62 -36.22
N ILE A 8 15.98 -8.88 -36.82
CA ILE A 8 15.75 -8.68 -38.26
C ILE A 8 14.71 -7.57 -38.45
N GLY A 9 15.06 -6.54 -39.22
CA GLY A 9 14.16 -5.45 -39.56
C GLY A 9 14.11 -5.16 -41.05
N ASN A 10 12.94 -5.09 -41.66
CA ASN A 10 12.80 -4.70 -43.06
C ASN A 10 11.98 -3.42 -43.18
N SER A 11 12.66 -2.34 -43.55
CA SER A 11 12.10 -1.02 -43.80
C SER A 11 11.73 -0.79 -45.26
N ARG A 12 12.27 -1.59 -46.19
CA ARG A 12 12.05 -1.47 -47.64
C ARG A 12 11.67 -2.81 -48.27
N TYR A 13 10.86 -2.73 -49.34
CA TYR A 13 10.33 -3.87 -50.08
C TYR A 13 10.38 -3.59 -51.58
N ASP A 14 10.74 -4.60 -52.38
CA ASP A 14 10.87 -4.51 -53.84
C ASP A 14 9.50 -4.57 -54.55
N ASP A 15 8.54 -5.29 -53.96
CA ASP A 15 7.14 -5.33 -54.41
C ASP A 15 6.36 -4.13 -53.88
N GLY A 16 5.87 -3.28 -54.78
CA GLY A 16 5.17 -2.03 -54.46
C GLY A 16 3.84 -2.17 -53.73
N HIS A 17 3.36 -3.40 -53.49
CA HIS A 17 2.18 -3.64 -52.64
C HIS A 17 2.49 -3.57 -51.14
N PHE A 18 3.75 -3.71 -50.73
CA PHE A 18 4.16 -3.58 -49.33
C PHE A 18 4.68 -2.16 -49.07
N ALA A 19 4.04 -1.44 -48.15
CA ALA A 19 4.50 -0.12 -47.75
C ALA A 19 5.87 -0.19 -47.05
N ALA A 20 6.69 0.84 -47.22
CA ALA A 20 7.92 0.98 -46.44
C ALA A 20 7.60 1.10 -44.93
N LEU A 21 8.46 0.55 -44.08
CA LEU A 21 8.36 0.61 -42.61
C LEU A 21 9.60 1.32 -42.03
N PRO A 22 9.66 2.67 -42.06
CA PRO A 22 10.85 3.41 -41.63
C PRO A 22 11.28 3.10 -40.18
N ALA A 23 10.33 2.76 -39.31
CA ALA A 23 10.58 2.41 -37.91
C ALA A 23 11.40 1.12 -37.74
N ALA A 24 11.31 0.16 -38.68
CA ALA A 24 11.97 -1.14 -38.55
C ALA A 24 13.51 -1.04 -38.41
N THR A 25 14.13 -0.08 -39.10
CA THR A 25 15.58 0.17 -38.96
C THR A 25 15.92 0.79 -37.60
N ALA A 26 15.04 1.64 -37.06
CA ALA A 26 15.21 2.25 -35.74
C ALA A 26 14.97 1.22 -34.61
N ASP A 27 14.02 0.30 -34.79
CA ASP A 27 13.77 -0.83 -33.89
C ASP A 27 15.00 -1.70 -33.74
N VAL A 28 15.61 -2.07 -34.88
CA VAL A 28 16.83 -2.89 -34.90
C VAL A 28 17.95 -2.20 -34.11
N ALA A 29 18.18 -0.91 -34.35
CA ALA A 29 19.24 -0.17 -33.68
C ALA A 29 18.99 -0.03 -32.17
N ALA A 30 17.79 0.38 -31.78
CA ALA A 30 17.46 0.66 -30.37
C ALA A 30 17.44 -0.60 -29.51
N LEU A 31 16.89 -1.70 -30.03
CA LEU A 31 16.85 -2.96 -29.30
C LEU A 31 18.22 -3.63 -29.24
N ALA A 32 19.04 -3.54 -30.31
CA ALA A 32 20.40 -4.05 -30.30
C ALA A 32 21.28 -3.36 -29.26
N GLU A 33 21.10 -2.04 -29.08
CA GLU A 33 21.82 -1.26 -28.09
C GLU A 33 21.54 -1.77 -26.66
N VAL A 34 20.26 -1.89 -26.28
CA VAL A 34 19.89 -2.28 -24.90
C VAL A 34 20.16 -3.76 -24.62
N LEU A 35 19.94 -4.64 -25.59
CA LEU A 35 20.24 -6.07 -25.42
C LEU A 35 21.74 -6.33 -25.41
N GLY A 36 22.53 -5.58 -26.19
CA GLY A 36 23.99 -5.73 -26.26
C GLY A 36 24.74 -5.11 -25.08
N ASP A 37 24.11 -4.19 -24.35
CA ASP A 37 24.72 -3.57 -23.17
C ASP A 37 25.05 -4.64 -22.10
N PRO A 38 26.32 -4.76 -21.66
CA PRO A 38 26.75 -5.79 -20.72
C PRO A 38 26.13 -5.64 -19.33
N ASP A 39 25.72 -4.43 -18.94
CA ASP A 39 25.14 -4.13 -17.64
C ASP A 39 23.61 -4.29 -17.64
N ILE A 40 22.98 -4.41 -18.82
CA ILE A 40 21.53 -4.60 -18.98
C ILE A 40 21.23 -5.99 -19.56
N GLY A 41 21.33 -6.16 -20.88
CA GLY A 41 20.95 -7.41 -21.56
C GLY A 41 22.06 -8.45 -21.60
N GLY A 42 23.29 -8.03 -21.93
CA GLY A 42 24.47 -8.88 -22.09
C GLY A 42 24.36 -9.92 -23.22
N PHE A 43 23.59 -9.64 -24.28
CA PHE A 43 23.43 -10.51 -25.44
C PHE A 43 24.55 -10.26 -26.47
N GLU A 44 25.03 -11.33 -27.10
CA GLU A 44 25.68 -11.23 -28.40
C GLU A 44 24.61 -10.98 -29.46
N VAL A 45 24.57 -9.76 -30.03
CA VAL A 45 23.50 -9.33 -30.93
C VAL A 45 23.94 -9.36 -32.40
N ASP A 46 23.27 -10.18 -33.20
CA ASP A 46 23.34 -10.18 -34.66
C ASP A 46 22.17 -9.36 -35.23
N THR A 47 22.44 -8.41 -36.11
CA THR A 47 21.41 -7.56 -36.74
C THR A 47 21.38 -7.75 -38.26
N LEU A 48 20.18 -7.76 -38.84
CA LEU A 48 19.93 -7.87 -40.27
C LEU A 48 18.88 -6.84 -40.69
N VAL A 49 19.24 -5.96 -41.62
CA VAL A 49 18.36 -4.87 -42.10
C VAL A 49 18.12 -5.00 -43.61
N ASP A 50 16.87 -4.84 -44.04
CA ASP A 50 16.43 -4.88 -45.44
C ASP A 50 16.93 -6.11 -46.20
N VAL A 51 16.72 -7.29 -45.60
CA VAL A 51 17.24 -8.58 -46.08
C VAL A 51 16.28 -9.33 -47.00
N GLU A 52 16.89 -10.01 -47.97
CA GLU A 52 16.23 -10.96 -48.87
C GLU A 52 15.97 -12.31 -48.19
N GLN A 53 14.98 -13.03 -48.69
CA GLN A 53 14.47 -14.28 -48.13
C GLN A 53 15.55 -15.34 -47.92
N ARG A 54 16.44 -15.55 -48.90
CA ARG A 54 17.51 -16.55 -48.80
C ARG A 54 18.46 -16.27 -47.63
N SER A 55 18.77 -15.00 -47.40
CA SER A 55 19.65 -14.57 -46.31
C SER A 55 18.95 -14.72 -44.97
N ALA A 56 17.68 -14.33 -44.88
CA ALA A 56 16.85 -14.48 -43.68
C ALA A 56 16.68 -15.95 -43.27
N LEU A 57 16.33 -16.84 -44.22
CA LEU A 57 16.19 -18.28 -43.95
C LEU A 57 17.48 -18.87 -43.37
N ARG A 58 18.62 -18.57 -43.98
CA ARG A 58 19.92 -19.06 -43.52
C ARG A 58 20.26 -18.56 -42.10
N ALA A 59 19.98 -17.28 -41.82
CA ALA A 59 20.25 -16.68 -40.51
C ALA A 59 19.36 -17.28 -39.42
N LEU A 60 18.05 -17.37 -39.67
CA LEU A 60 17.07 -17.94 -38.74
C LEU A 60 17.37 -19.42 -38.45
N GLU A 61 17.62 -20.22 -39.49
CA GLU A 61 17.99 -21.63 -39.32
C GLU A 61 19.27 -21.76 -38.51
N ALA A 62 20.33 -21.01 -38.87
CA ALA A 62 21.60 -21.07 -38.15
C ALA A 62 21.48 -20.62 -36.70
N PHE A 63 20.69 -19.58 -36.42
CA PHE A 63 20.47 -19.04 -35.08
C PHE A 63 19.77 -20.07 -34.17
N LEU A 64 18.67 -20.65 -34.65
CA LEU A 64 17.86 -21.58 -33.87
C LEU A 64 18.48 -22.98 -33.76
N THR A 65 19.14 -23.48 -34.81
CA THR A 65 19.63 -24.88 -34.83
C THR A 65 21.04 -25.07 -34.28
N ARG A 66 21.88 -24.03 -34.25
CA ARG A 66 23.27 -24.12 -33.75
C ARG A 66 23.42 -23.77 -32.27
N ALA A 67 22.35 -23.33 -31.62
CA ALA A 67 22.35 -22.99 -30.20
C ALA A 67 22.59 -24.22 -29.31
N LYS A 68 23.29 -24.00 -28.20
CA LYS A 68 23.52 -25.03 -27.18
C LYS A 68 22.30 -25.14 -26.25
N PRO A 69 22.13 -26.27 -25.54
CA PRO A 69 20.97 -26.47 -24.65
C PRO A 69 20.77 -25.39 -23.58
N ASP A 70 21.88 -24.87 -23.05
CA ASP A 70 21.89 -23.89 -21.95
C ASP A 70 22.05 -22.45 -22.43
N ASP A 71 21.89 -22.18 -23.73
CA ASP A 71 21.87 -20.80 -24.23
C ASP A 71 20.52 -20.15 -23.93
N LEU A 72 20.47 -18.81 -23.98
CA LEU A 72 19.23 -18.04 -24.03
C LEU A 72 19.17 -17.33 -25.39
N LEU A 73 18.18 -17.70 -26.20
CA LEU A 73 17.97 -17.07 -27.51
C LEU A 73 16.88 -16.02 -27.44
N LEU A 74 17.12 -14.85 -28.01
CA LEU A 74 16.11 -13.83 -28.26
C LEU A 74 16.02 -13.52 -29.76
N LEU A 75 14.88 -13.81 -30.40
CA LEU A 75 14.62 -13.46 -31.79
C LEU A 75 13.68 -12.26 -31.85
N HIS A 76 14.05 -11.18 -32.52
CA HIS A 76 13.15 -10.06 -32.80
C HIS A 76 12.95 -9.86 -34.30
N LEU A 77 11.68 -9.73 -34.73
CA LEU A 77 11.31 -9.46 -36.12
C LEU A 77 10.46 -8.19 -36.17
N SER A 78 10.95 -7.14 -36.86
CA SER A 78 10.20 -5.90 -37.17
C SER A 78 10.02 -5.76 -38.68
N LEU A 79 8.86 -6.20 -39.20
CA LEU A 79 8.59 -6.34 -40.64
C LEU A 79 7.10 -6.55 -40.93
N HIS A 80 6.68 -6.62 -42.19
CA HIS A 80 5.30 -6.97 -42.53
C HIS A 80 4.98 -8.45 -42.29
N GLY A 81 3.82 -8.71 -41.71
CA GLY A 81 3.23 -10.06 -41.63
C GLY A 81 2.10 -10.20 -42.65
N TRP A 82 2.17 -11.23 -43.50
CA TRP A 82 1.17 -11.49 -44.55
C TRP A 82 0.52 -12.86 -44.36
N LYS A 83 -0.82 -12.94 -44.44
CA LYS A 83 -1.53 -14.23 -44.41
C LYS A 83 -1.91 -14.66 -45.82
N ASP A 84 -1.60 -15.91 -46.15
CA ASP A 84 -2.07 -16.50 -47.40
C ASP A 84 -3.59 -16.83 -47.34
N LEU A 85 -4.17 -17.27 -48.46
CA LEU A 85 -5.57 -17.67 -48.55
C LEU A 85 -5.96 -18.85 -47.62
N ARG A 86 -4.97 -19.55 -47.07
CA ARG A 86 -5.15 -20.63 -46.09
C ARG A 86 -4.91 -20.14 -44.66
N ASN A 87 -4.88 -18.82 -44.46
CA ASN A 87 -4.66 -18.14 -43.19
C ASN A 87 -3.30 -18.43 -42.54
N ARG A 88 -2.29 -18.85 -43.33
CA ARG A 88 -0.93 -19.09 -42.84
C ARG A 88 -0.11 -17.80 -42.88
N LEU A 89 0.52 -17.48 -41.75
CA LEU A 89 1.38 -16.31 -41.61
C LEU A 89 2.71 -16.51 -42.32
N HIS A 90 3.13 -15.50 -43.08
CA HIS A 90 4.43 -15.38 -43.72
C HIS A 90 5.06 -14.06 -43.30
N PHE A 91 6.34 -14.09 -42.93
CA PHE A 91 7.14 -12.91 -42.68
C PHE A 91 7.67 -12.38 -44.02
N VAL A 92 7.29 -11.16 -44.36
CA VAL A 92 7.62 -10.51 -45.63
C VAL A 92 9.08 -10.04 -45.60
N MET A 93 9.85 -10.51 -46.58
CA MET A 93 11.25 -10.16 -46.81
C MET A 93 11.34 -9.06 -47.87
N ARG A 94 12.53 -8.46 -48.07
CA ARG A 94 12.68 -7.37 -49.05
C ARG A 94 12.22 -7.76 -50.46
N ASP A 95 12.57 -8.97 -50.89
CA ASP A 95 12.29 -9.56 -52.20
C ASP A 95 10.97 -10.37 -52.25
N THR A 96 10.11 -10.25 -51.23
CA THR A 96 8.83 -10.96 -51.22
C THR A 96 7.84 -10.38 -52.22
N GLU A 97 7.51 -11.16 -53.25
CA GLU A 97 6.38 -10.94 -54.15
C GLU A 97 5.03 -11.32 -53.51
N ARG A 98 4.06 -10.38 -53.53
CA ARG A 98 2.72 -10.54 -52.92
C ARG A 98 1.93 -11.73 -53.47
N ASP A 99 2.07 -12.02 -54.76
CA ASP A 99 1.33 -13.09 -55.44
C ASP A 99 1.98 -14.47 -55.23
N PHE A 100 3.24 -14.51 -54.78
CA PHE A 100 4.00 -15.75 -54.59
C PHE A 100 4.62 -15.88 -53.17
N PRO A 101 3.88 -15.60 -52.08
CA PRO A 101 4.45 -15.52 -50.73
C PRO A 101 5.01 -16.86 -50.25
N GLY A 102 4.48 -17.98 -50.74
CA GLY A 102 5.01 -19.31 -50.40
C GLY A 102 6.38 -19.61 -51.03
N ALA A 103 6.78 -18.87 -52.07
CA ALA A 103 8.08 -19.01 -52.72
C ALA A 103 9.08 -17.93 -52.29
N THR A 104 8.61 -16.73 -51.93
CA THR A 104 9.45 -15.53 -51.75
C THR A 104 9.41 -14.92 -50.34
N ALA A 105 8.54 -15.40 -49.44
CA ALA A 105 8.49 -14.98 -48.03
C ALA A 105 9.02 -16.07 -47.09
N VAL A 106 9.26 -15.76 -45.82
CA VAL A 106 9.62 -16.77 -44.81
C VAL A 106 8.35 -17.28 -44.13
N PRO A 107 7.99 -18.57 -44.28
CA PRO A 107 6.83 -19.12 -43.60
C PRO A 107 7.02 -19.13 -42.07
N ALA A 108 6.02 -18.65 -41.32
CA ALA A 108 6.11 -18.60 -39.87
C ALA A 108 6.12 -19.99 -39.21
N ASP A 109 5.43 -20.96 -39.82
CA ASP A 109 5.41 -22.36 -39.39
C ASP A 109 6.80 -23.01 -39.48
N LEU A 110 7.58 -22.68 -40.51
CA LEU A 110 8.96 -23.13 -40.65
C LEU A 110 9.86 -22.62 -39.52
N VAL A 111 9.67 -21.36 -39.09
CA VAL A 111 10.38 -20.80 -37.92
C VAL A 111 9.96 -21.53 -36.64
N GLY A 112 8.66 -21.80 -36.49
CA GLY A 112 8.13 -22.62 -35.38
C GLY A 112 8.69 -24.04 -35.36
N ASP A 113 8.88 -24.67 -36.51
CA ASP A 113 9.50 -26.00 -36.65
C ASP A 113 10.97 -25.96 -36.21
N TRP A 114 11.73 -24.93 -36.59
CA TRP A 114 13.11 -24.76 -36.14
C TRP A 114 13.22 -24.45 -34.64
N MET A 115 12.31 -23.65 -34.09
CA MET A 115 12.21 -23.44 -32.63
C MET A 115 11.92 -24.76 -31.91
N SER A 116 11.00 -25.56 -32.48
CA SER A 116 10.61 -26.86 -31.94
C SER A 116 11.73 -27.89 -31.99
N ALA A 117 12.53 -27.87 -33.07
CA ALA A 117 13.68 -28.75 -33.28
C ALA A 117 14.97 -28.26 -32.60
N SER A 118 15.00 -27.00 -32.13
CA SER A 118 16.16 -26.44 -31.45
C SER A 118 16.51 -27.23 -30.19
N ARG A 119 17.81 -27.41 -29.95
CA ARG A 119 18.33 -28.00 -28.71
C ARG A 119 18.27 -27.02 -27.54
N CYS A 120 18.16 -25.73 -27.82
CA CYS A 120 18.08 -24.67 -26.82
C CYS A 120 16.76 -24.77 -26.06
N ARG A 121 16.85 -24.74 -24.73
CA ARG A 121 15.68 -24.89 -23.85
C ARG A 121 15.00 -23.55 -23.56
N SER A 122 15.69 -22.42 -23.75
CA SER A 122 15.17 -21.08 -23.46
C SER A 122 15.19 -20.22 -24.73
N ILE A 123 14.02 -19.98 -25.31
CA ILE A 123 13.85 -19.21 -26.55
C ILE A 123 12.76 -18.18 -26.35
N VAL A 124 13.09 -16.90 -26.56
CA VAL A 124 12.16 -15.77 -26.49
C VAL A 124 12.05 -15.15 -27.88
N VAL A 125 10.83 -14.87 -28.34
CA VAL A 125 10.57 -14.26 -29.63
C VAL A 125 9.74 -12.99 -29.43
N LEU A 126 10.19 -11.87 -29.98
CA LEU A 126 9.49 -10.59 -30.00
C LEU A 126 9.06 -10.29 -31.44
N LEU A 127 7.76 -10.33 -31.72
CA LEU A 127 7.20 -10.14 -33.07
C LEU A 127 6.51 -8.79 -33.21
N ASP A 128 7.15 -7.87 -33.92
CA ASP A 128 6.61 -6.56 -34.27
C ASP A 128 6.16 -6.54 -35.74
N CYS A 129 5.06 -7.25 -35.99
CA CYS A 129 4.42 -7.31 -37.30
C CYS A 129 2.89 -7.42 -37.21
N CYS A 130 2.19 -7.03 -38.27
CA CYS A 130 0.76 -7.30 -38.45
C CYS A 130 0.46 -8.79 -38.28
N TYR A 131 -0.67 -9.10 -37.64
CA TYR A 131 -1.13 -10.47 -37.42
C TYR A 131 -0.17 -11.40 -36.67
N SER A 132 0.80 -10.84 -35.95
CA SER A 132 1.79 -11.62 -35.19
C SER A 132 1.15 -12.60 -34.21
N GLY A 133 -0.03 -12.30 -33.66
CA GLY A 133 -0.82 -13.23 -32.84
C GLY A 133 -1.32 -14.50 -33.55
N ALA A 134 -1.16 -14.63 -34.88
CA ALA A 134 -1.42 -15.87 -35.62
C ALA A 134 -0.22 -16.84 -35.62
N PHE A 135 0.93 -16.42 -35.08
CA PHE A 135 2.06 -17.27 -34.78
C PHE A 135 1.70 -18.22 -33.64
N THR A 136 1.34 -19.46 -33.96
CA THR A 136 0.91 -20.47 -32.96
C THR A 136 2.05 -21.45 -32.68
N LEU A 137 2.39 -21.64 -31.39
CA LEU A 137 3.41 -22.60 -30.94
C LEU A 137 2.97 -24.08 -31.13
N ASN A 138 1.70 -24.35 -31.44
CA ASN A 138 1.09 -25.68 -31.38
C ASN A 138 0.50 -26.18 -32.72
N ALA A 139 1.35 -26.37 -33.72
CA ALA A 139 1.05 -27.34 -34.78
C ALA A 139 1.39 -28.75 -34.28
N ARG A 140 0.46 -29.33 -33.48
CA ARG A 140 0.27 -30.75 -33.07
C ARG A 140 0.22 -30.94 -31.55
N ARG A 141 -0.99 -31.05 -30.98
CA ARG A 141 -1.35 -32.06 -29.97
C ARG A 141 -2.87 -32.17 -29.78
N ARG A 142 -3.32 -33.43 -29.63
CA ARG A 142 -4.68 -33.88 -29.27
C ARG A 142 -4.91 -33.71 -27.77
N ASP A 143 -6.16 -33.43 -27.42
CA ASP A 143 -6.87 -33.68 -26.16
C ASP A 143 -6.11 -33.51 -24.83
N GLY A 144 -6.51 -32.49 -24.05
CA GLY A 144 -7.14 -32.78 -22.75
C GLY A 144 -6.38 -32.58 -21.44
N GLU A 145 -5.16 -32.05 -21.38
CA GLU A 145 -4.49 -31.78 -20.09
C GLU A 145 -3.83 -30.39 -20.04
N ALA A 146 -4.07 -29.67 -18.93
CA ALA A 146 -3.40 -28.42 -18.59
C ALA A 146 -2.05 -28.71 -17.91
N PRO A 147 -0.98 -27.93 -18.18
CA PRO A 147 0.30 -28.15 -17.53
C PRO A 147 0.26 -27.76 -16.05
N THR A 148 0.68 -28.67 -15.18
CA THR A 148 1.00 -28.40 -13.78
C THR A 148 2.43 -27.85 -13.67
N VAL A 149 2.60 -26.68 -13.05
CA VAL A 149 3.90 -26.09 -12.72
C VAL A 149 4.14 -26.26 -11.22
N ASP A 150 5.15 -27.02 -10.86
CA ASP A 150 5.69 -27.11 -9.51
C ASP A 150 6.60 -25.90 -9.27
N VAL A 151 6.32 -25.12 -8.21
CA VAL A 151 7.08 -23.92 -7.85
C VAL A 151 7.97 -24.25 -6.66
N ALA A 152 9.24 -24.56 -6.93
CA ALA A 152 10.30 -24.51 -5.94
C ALA A 152 11.69 -24.40 -6.60
N GLU A 153 12.48 -23.44 -6.11
CA GLU A 153 13.91 -23.17 -6.31
C GLU A 153 14.36 -22.17 -7.42
N PRO A 154 15.36 -21.32 -7.11
CA PRO A 154 15.77 -20.21 -7.97
C PRO A 154 17.00 -20.58 -8.82
N PHE A 155 16.82 -21.14 -10.02
CA PHE A 155 17.81 -21.00 -11.12
C PHE A 155 17.17 -21.26 -12.50
N ALA A 156 17.51 -20.36 -13.46
CA ALA A 156 17.32 -20.40 -14.92
C ALA A 156 16.04 -21.08 -15.46
N GLY A 157 15.02 -20.27 -15.74
CA GLY A 157 13.85 -20.74 -16.46
C GLY A 157 14.19 -21.28 -17.85
N SER A 158 13.53 -22.38 -18.21
CA SER A 158 13.50 -22.93 -19.57
C SER A 158 12.09 -22.85 -20.11
N GLY A 159 11.93 -22.64 -21.42
CA GLY A 159 10.65 -22.49 -22.07
C GLY A 159 10.76 -21.71 -23.38
N ARG A 160 9.70 -21.79 -24.18
CA ARG A 160 9.58 -21.02 -25.43
C ARG A 160 8.51 -19.96 -25.23
N VAL A 161 8.89 -18.70 -25.39
CA VAL A 161 8.01 -17.56 -25.14
C VAL A 161 7.92 -16.70 -26.40
N VAL A 162 6.70 -16.32 -26.77
CA VAL A 162 6.45 -15.43 -27.90
C VAL A 162 5.65 -14.24 -27.40
N LEU A 163 6.23 -13.05 -27.55
CA LEU A 163 5.61 -11.75 -27.33
C LEU A 163 5.28 -11.13 -28.67
N THR A 164 4.01 -10.77 -28.89
CA THR A 164 3.58 -10.17 -30.16
C THR A 164 3.10 -8.75 -29.94
N ALA A 165 3.34 -7.87 -30.91
CA ALA A 165 2.91 -6.48 -30.88
C ALA A 165 1.40 -6.33 -31.15
N SER A 166 0.75 -7.33 -31.75
CA SER A 166 -0.68 -7.31 -32.08
C SER A 166 -1.34 -8.69 -31.97
N THR A 167 -2.68 -8.72 -31.91
CA THR A 167 -3.48 -9.96 -31.90
C THR A 167 -3.61 -10.58 -33.31
N ALA A 168 -4.12 -11.82 -33.39
CA ALA A 168 -4.31 -12.54 -34.66
C ALA A 168 -5.29 -11.89 -35.65
N LEU A 169 -6.08 -10.90 -35.21
CA LEU A 169 -7.16 -10.26 -35.96
C LEU A 169 -6.91 -8.77 -36.26
N GLN A 170 -5.82 -8.20 -35.74
CA GLN A 170 -5.53 -6.76 -35.86
C GLN A 170 -4.48 -6.49 -36.95
N TYR A 171 -4.70 -5.42 -37.72
CA TYR A 171 -3.63 -4.76 -38.49
C TYR A 171 -2.75 -4.00 -37.49
N ALA A 172 -1.42 -4.07 -37.64
CA ALA A 172 -0.55 -3.08 -37.01
C ALA A 172 -0.74 -1.78 -37.80
N HIS A 173 -1.44 -0.82 -37.20
CA HIS A 173 -1.62 0.51 -37.76
C HIS A 173 -0.36 1.34 -37.51
N GLU A 174 0.32 1.73 -38.58
CA GLU A 174 1.02 3.01 -38.62
C GLU A 174 0.04 4.01 -39.27
N ASP A 175 -0.15 5.18 -38.66
CA ASP A 175 -1.21 6.14 -39.02
C ASP A 175 -1.30 6.44 -40.52
N ASP A 176 -2.44 6.10 -41.11
CA ASP A 176 -2.86 6.61 -42.41
C ASP A 176 -3.59 7.95 -42.19
N GLN A 177 -2.84 8.92 -41.69
CA GLN A 177 -3.08 10.36 -41.80
C GLN A 177 -1.81 11.11 -41.37
N ASP A 178 -1.22 11.86 -42.31
CA ASP A 178 -0.12 12.84 -42.15
C ASP A 178 1.36 12.44 -42.39
N VAL A 179 1.65 11.30 -43.06
CA VAL A 179 3.03 11.02 -43.54
C VAL A 179 3.39 11.74 -44.86
N ARG A 180 2.68 12.80 -45.23
CA ARG A 180 3.12 13.70 -46.32
C ARG A 180 3.90 14.93 -45.85
N TYR A 181 3.98 15.22 -44.55
CA TYR A 181 4.63 16.44 -44.05
C TYR A 181 5.42 16.35 -42.72
N SER A 182 5.77 15.17 -42.19
CA SER A 182 6.71 15.09 -41.06
C SER A 182 8.15 14.85 -41.54
N ARG A 183 9.01 15.86 -41.39
CA ARG A 183 10.48 15.79 -41.59
C ARG A 183 11.23 15.39 -40.31
N SER A 184 10.60 14.67 -39.38
CA SER A 184 11.29 14.16 -38.18
C SER A 184 11.88 12.77 -38.45
N PRO A 185 13.10 12.47 -37.96
CA PRO A 185 13.71 11.15 -38.16
C PRO A 185 12.84 10.09 -37.47
N ALA A 186 12.57 8.99 -38.18
CA ALA A 186 11.71 7.90 -37.72
C ALA A 186 12.32 7.24 -36.47
N GLY A 187 11.67 7.40 -35.33
CA GLY A 187 12.00 6.67 -34.10
C GLY A 187 11.52 5.21 -34.15
N PRO A 188 11.86 4.40 -33.14
CA PRO A 188 11.35 3.02 -33.04
C PRO A 188 9.82 2.97 -32.97
N SER A 189 9.25 1.83 -33.35
CA SER A 189 7.83 1.52 -33.24
C SER A 189 7.35 1.69 -31.80
N VAL A 190 6.03 1.79 -31.59
CA VAL A 190 5.46 1.92 -30.25
C VAL A 190 5.75 0.68 -29.39
N PHE A 191 5.69 -0.51 -29.97
CA PHE A 191 5.97 -1.77 -29.27
C PHE A 191 7.45 -1.86 -28.88
N THR A 192 8.35 -1.67 -29.83
CA THR A 192 9.80 -1.75 -29.59
C THR A 192 10.28 -0.61 -28.68
N SER A 193 9.70 0.58 -28.78
CA SER A 193 9.96 1.69 -27.85
C SER A 193 9.63 1.33 -26.40
N ALA A 194 8.53 0.61 -26.16
CA ALA A 194 8.15 0.17 -24.82
C ALA A 194 9.14 -0.89 -24.29
N VAL A 195 9.50 -1.88 -25.12
CA VAL A 195 10.49 -2.90 -24.74
C VAL A 195 11.83 -2.24 -24.37
N VAL A 196 12.33 -1.35 -25.23
CA VAL A 196 13.60 -0.65 -25.03
C VAL A 196 13.56 0.21 -23.78
N ALA A 197 12.48 0.96 -23.53
CA ALA A 197 12.35 1.81 -22.36
C ALA A 197 12.41 1.00 -21.06
N GLY A 198 11.56 -0.03 -20.94
CA GLY A 198 11.45 -0.85 -19.73
C GLY A 198 12.75 -1.57 -19.36
N LEU A 199 13.51 -2.05 -20.36
CA LEU A 199 14.82 -2.66 -20.15
C LEU A 199 15.89 -1.61 -19.80
N ARG A 200 15.91 -0.48 -20.52
CA ARG A 200 16.96 0.54 -20.39
C ARG A 200 16.94 1.24 -19.04
N ASP A 201 15.76 1.58 -18.54
CA ASP A 201 15.61 2.33 -17.30
C ASP A 201 15.28 1.45 -16.09
N GLY A 202 15.13 0.15 -16.32
CA GLY A 202 14.80 -0.86 -15.31
C GLY A 202 13.35 -0.83 -14.84
N SER A 203 12.46 -0.03 -15.45
CA SER A 203 11.06 0.07 -15.03
C SER A 203 10.21 -1.16 -15.35
N ALA A 204 10.75 -2.09 -16.15
CA ALA A 204 10.16 -3.40 -16.38
C ALA A 204 10.53 -4.44 -15.30
N ASP A 205 11.37 -4.12 -14.31
CA ASP A 205 11.57 -4.91 -13.09
C ASP A 205 10.46 -4.53 -12.10
N LEU A 206 9.38 -5.31 -12.10
CA LEU A 206 8.13 -4.98 -11.40
C LEU A 206 8.09 -5.55 -9.99
N ASP A 207 8.85 -6.62 -9.72
CA ASP A 207 8.99 -7.21 -8.39
C ASP A 207 10.19 -6.69 -7.59
N GLY A 208 11.10 -5.96 -8.24
CA GLY A 208 12.24 -5.31 -7.62
C GLY A 208 13.39 -6.27 -7.31
N ASP A 209 13.47 -7.44 -7.95
CA ASP A 209 14.52 -8.44 -7.73
C ASP A 209 15.87 -8.09 -8.40
N GLY A 210 15.90 -6.99 -9.17
CA GLY A 210 17.09 -6.52 -9.88
C GLY A 210 17.30 -7.17 -11.24
N LEU A 211 16.39 -8.03 -11.67
CA LEU A 211 16.33 -8.67 -12.97
C LEU A 211 15.01 -8.30 -13.64
N VAL A 212 14.98 -8.38 -14.97
CA VAL A 212 13.74 -8.23 -15.74
C VAL A 212 13.39 -9.57 -16.34
N SER A 213 12.32 -10.20 -15.86
CA SER A 213 11.78 -11.43 -16.43
C SER A 213 10.97 -11.17 -17.70
N VAL A 214 10.75 -12.22 -18.50
CA VAL A 214 9.89 -12.14 -19.70
C VAL A 214 8.44 -11.78 -19.34
N ALA A 215 7.96 -12.22 -18.18
CA ALA A 215 6.60 -11.94 -17.71
C ALA A 215 6.45 -10.46 -17.34
N GLU A 216 7.40 -9.90 -16.60
CA GLU A 216 7.35 -8.49 -16.22
C GLU A 216 7.55 -7.56 -17.41
N LEU A 217 8.45 -7.93 -18.33
CA LEU A 217 8.61 -7.21 -19.59
C LEU A 217 7.29 -7.19 -20.38
N TYR A 218 6.56 -8.31 -20.40
CA TYR A 218 5.25 -8.35 -21.04
C TYR A 218 4.24 -7.42 -20.38
N ASP A 219 4.08 -7.50 -19.06
CA ASP A 219 3.10 -6.68 -18.34
C ASP A 219 3.40 -5.19 -18.54
N TYR A 220 4.68 -4.81 -18.44
CA TYR A 220 5.14 -3.46 -18.73
C TYR A 220 4.80 -3.02 -20.16
N VAL A 221 5.17 -3.83 -21.17
CA VAL A 221 4.99 -3.50 -22.59
C VAL A 221 3.50 -3.45 -22.95
N HIS A 222 2.70 -4.39 -22.44
CA HIS A 222 1.26 -4.43 -22.66
C HIS A 222 0.59 -3.13 -22.19
N ASP A 223 0.93 -2.64 -21.00
CA ASP A 223 0.34 -1.41 -20.46
C ASP A 223 0.82 -0.17 -21.24
N HIS A 224 2.11 -0.07 -21.54
CA HIS A 224 2.69 1.09 -22.23
C HIS A 224 2.23 1.22 -23.69
N VAL A 225 2.08 0.11 -24.41
CA VAL A 225 1.58 0.11 -25.79
C VAL A 225 0.11 0.51 -25.83
N ARG A 226 -0.71 -0.01 -24.91
CA ARG A 226 -2.15 0.29 -24.86
C ARG A 226 -2.46 1.73 -24.47
N LEU A 227 -1.59 2.38 -23.69
CA LEU A 227 -1.70 3.80 -23.38
C LEU A 227 -1.48 4.70 -24.60
N ARG A 228 -0.67 4.25 -25.57
CA ARG A 228 -0.32 5.02 -26.77
C ARG A 228 -1.21 4.72 -27.97
N ILE A 229 -1.59 3.46 -28.18
CA ILE A 229 -2.43 3.05 -29.31
C ILE A 229 -3.55 2.13 -28.81
N ALA A 230 -4.75 2.68 -28.69
CA ALA A 230 -5.92 1.96 -28.16
C ALA A 230 -6.33 0.70 -28.97
N GLY A 231 -5.95 0.64 -30.25
CA GLY A 231 -6.23 -0.47 -31.18
C GLY A 231 -5.17 -1.59 -31.23
N GLN A 232 -4.01 -1.39 -30.59
CA GLN A 232 -2.91 -2.36 -30.58
C GLN A 232 -2.85 -3.05 -29.22
N THR A 233 -2.93 -4.39 -29.20
CA THR A 233 -2.89 -5.18 -27.97
C THR A 233 -1.80 -6.23 -28.06
N PRO A 234 -0.69 -6.06 -27.33
CA PRO A 234 0.34 -7.07 -27.25
C PRO A 234 -0.19 -8.38 -26.66
N THR A 235 0.35 -9.52 -27.06
CA THR A 235 0.00 -10.82 -26.45
C THR A 235 1.26 -11.61 -26.07
N LEU A 236 1.10 -12.51 -25.10
CA LEU A 236 2.13 -13.42 -24.61
C LEU A 236 1.65 -14.86 -24.82
N SER A 237 2.48 -15.69 -25.45
CA SER A 237 2.27 -17.13 -25.61
C SER A 237 3.46 -17.89 -25.02
N VAL A 238 3.19 -18.93 -24.24
CA VAL A 238 4.22 -19.71 -23.53
C VAL A 238 4.04 -21.20 -23.83
N ASP A 239 5.12 -21.87 -24.23
CA ASP A 239 5.20 -23.32 -24.41
C ASP A 239 6.29 -23.89 -23.50
N SER A 240 5.90 -24.90 -22.70
CA SER A 240 6.80 -25.72 -21.89
C SER A 240 7.71 -24.92 -20.93
N ALA A 241 7.17 -23.88 -20.27
CA ALA A 241 7.95 -23.09 -19.31
C ALA A 241 8.08 -23.76 -17.94
N GLN A 242 9.31 -23.86 -17.45
CA GLN A 242 9.68 -24.24 -16.09
C GLN A 242 10.63 -23.17 -15.55
N GLY A 243 10.29 -22.54 -14.43
CA GLY A 243 11.06 -21.43 -13.84
C GLY A 243 10.95 -20.10 -14.60
N THR A 244 11.64 -19.08 -14.11
CA THR A 244 11.58 -17.71 -14.65
C THR A 244 12.72 -17.44 -15.64
N ILE A 245 12.39 -16.96 -16.84
CA ILE A 245 13.38 -16.54 -17.85
C ILE A 245 13.68 -15.05 -17.63
N HIS A 246 14.91 -14.72 -17.28
CA HIS A 246 15.36 -13.33 -17.10
C HIS A 246 16.09 -12.82 -18.35
N LEU A 247 15.63 -11.69 -18.88
CA LEU A 247 16.15 -11.06 -20.08
C LEU A 247 17.26 -10.07 -19.75
N ALA A 248 17.06 -9.21 -18.77
CA ALA A 248 18.01 -8.15 -18.42
C ALA A 248 18.24 -8.05 -16.92
N ARG A 249 19.25 -7.27 -16.55
CA ARG A 249 19.46 -6.75 -15.20
C ARG A 249 18.87 -5.34 -15.15
N ASN A 250 18.31 -4.98 -14.02
CA ASN A 250 17.91 -3.61 -13.74
C ASN A 250 19.17 -2.78 -13.43
N PRO A 251 19.56 -1.81 -14.29
CA PRO A 251 20.76 -1.01 -14.09
C PRO A 251 20.68 -0.06 -12.88
N ARG A 252 19.52 0.04 -12.23
CA ARG A 252 19.29 0.85 -11.03
C ARG A 252 19.20 0.01 -9.75
N TYR A 253 19.41 -1.29 -9.83
CA TYR A 253 19.37 -2.19 -8.67
C TYR A 253 20.56 -1.94 -7.72
N THR A 254 20.33 -2.00 -6.39
CA THR A 254 21.36 -1.73 -5.38
C THR A 254 21.54 -2.90 -4.40
N ASP A 255 22.79 -3.17 -4.00
CA ASP A 255 23.24 -4.28 -3.11
C ASP A 255 22.62 -4.29 -1.69
N LEU A 256 21.73 -3.34 -1.37
CA LEU A 256 21.12 -3.19 -0.05
C LEU A 256 20.20 -4.37 0.31
N ASP A 257 19.48 -4.91 -0.66
CA ASP A 257 18.52 -6.01 -0.44
C ASP A 257 19.24 -7.33 -0.13
N HIS A 258 20.36 -7.60 -0.81
CA HIS A 258 21.18 -8.78 -0.54
C HIS A 258 21.95 -8.70 0.78
N LEU A 259 22.30 -7.50 1.25
CA LEU A 259 22.85 -7.31 2.59
C LEU A 259 21.80 -7.61 3.67
N ALA A 260 20.54 -7.23 3.44
CA ALA A 260 19.44 -7.58 4.33
C ALA A 260 19.18 -9.10 4.33
N GLU A 261 19.12 -9.73 3.16
CA GLU A 261 18.96 -11.19 3.01
C GLU A 261 20.10 -11.95 3.69
N MET A 262 21.35 -11.52 3.50
CA MET A 262 22.51 -12.12 4.16
C MET A 262 22.39 -12.00 5.68
N ARG A 263 22.07 -10.80 6.20
CA ARG A 263 21.95 -10.57 7.64
C ARG A 263 20.85 -11.42 8.28
N ALA A 264 19.74 -11.62 7.57
CA ALA A 264 18.67 -12.52 7.99
C ALA A 264 19.12 -14.00 7.95
N ALA A 265 19.70 -14.44 6.81
CA ALA A 265 20.05 -15.83 6.58
C ALA A 265 21.19 -16.33 7.49
N VAL A 266 22.19 -15.50 7.81
CA VAL A 266 23.28 -15.88 8.73
C VAL A 266 22.83 -16.01 10.19
N ARG A 267 21.66 -15.48 10.54
CA ARG A 267 21.08 -15.54 11.90
C ARG A 267 19.83 -16.41 11.98
N ASP A 268 19.41 -17.01 10.87
CA ASP A 268 18.19 -17.82 10.80
C ASP A 268 18.31 -19.02 11.78
N PRO A 269 17.28 -19.34 12.57
CA PRO A 269 17.33 -20.46 13.51
C PRO A 269 17.54 -21.82 12.81
N GLN A 270 17.16 -21.97 11.55
CA GLN A 270 17.30 -23.19 10.78
C GLN A 270 18.74 -23.36 10.26
N VAL A 271 19.39 -24.45 10.67
CA VAL A 271 20.79 -24.78 10.33
C VAL A 271 21.02 -24.78 8.82
N TRP A 272 20.11 -25.37 8.03
CA TRP A 272 20.26 -25.46 6.58
C TRP A 272 20.23 -24.09 5.88
N LYS A 273 19.50 -23.10 6.43
CA LYS A 273 19.50 -21.72 5.91
C LYS A 273 20.79 -20.98 6.25
N ARG A 274 21.34 -21.19 7.45
CA ARG A 274 22.68 -20.65 7.79
C ARG A 274 23.78 -21.28 6.94
N VAL A 275 23.68 -22.58 6.65
CA VAL A 275 24.56 -23.25 5.67
C VAL A 275 24.37 -22.65 4.27
N GLY A 276 23.12 -22.51 3.80
CA GLY A 276 22.80 -21.89 2.50
C GLY A 276 23.28 -20.45 2.39
N SER A 277 23.27 -19.70 3.50
CA SER A 277 23.73 -18.31 3.56
C SER A 277 25.22 -18.16 3.22
N LEU A 278 26.03 -19.21 3.40
CA LEU A 278 27.46 -19.18 3.03
C LEU A 278 27.66 -18.92 1.54
N HIS A 279 26.71 -19.32 0.68
CA HIS A 279 26.74 -19.01 -0.75
C HIS A 279 26.55 -17.51 -1.01
N LEU A 280 25.56 -16.91 -0.33
CA LEU A 280 25.28 -15.48 -0.40
C LEU A 280 26.42 -14.64 0.17
N VAL A 281 26.96 -15.05 1.32
CA VAL A 281 28.16 -14.45 1.95
C VAL A 281 29.37 -14.56 1.01
N GLU A 282 29.59 -15.71 0.38
CA GLU A 282 30.69 -15.90 -0.58
C GLU A 282 30.54 -14.96 -1.79
N ARG A 283 29.33 -14.77 -2.30
CA ARG A 283 29.03 -13.84 -3.40
C ARG A 283 29.32 -12.40 -2.99
N LEU A 284 28.83 -11.96 -1.83
CA LEU A 284 28.99 -10.58 -1.34
C LEU A 284 30.45 -10.26 -0.96
N LEU A 285 31.25 -11.25 -0.55
CA LEU A 285 32.71 -11.11 -0.41
C LEU A 285 33.41 -10.74 -1.74
N GLY A 286 32.76 -10.98 -2.88
CA GLY A 286 33.25 -10.58 -4.21
C GLY A 286 32.71 -9.23 -4.71
N SER A 287 31.90 -8.50 -3.93
CA SER A 287 31.33 -7.21 -4.35
C SER A 287 32.43 -6.18 -4.66
N VAL A 288 32.18 -5.31 -5.64
CA VAL A 288 33.07 -4.17 -5.94
C VAL A 288 33.02 -3.10 -4.84
N HIS A 289 31.94 -3.08 -4.04
CA HIS A 289 31.74 -2.15 -2.94
C HIS A 289 32.43 -2.65 -1.66
N GLU A 290 33.32 -1.82 -1.11
CA GLU A 290 34.13 -2.15 0.09
C GLU A 290 33.26 -2.46 1.32
N HIS A 291 32.26 -1.64 1.61
CA HIS A 291 31.36 -1.84 2.75
C HIS A 291 30.56 -3.15 2.67
N THR A 292 30.16 -3.57 1.47
CA THR A 292 29.46 -4.85 1.24
C THR A 292 30.39 -6.04 1.52
N ARG A 293 31.65 -5.96 1.07
CA ARG A 293 32.66 -6.98 1.36
C ARG A 293 32.97 -7.06 2.85
N ASP A 294 33.05 -5.92 3.54
CA ASP A 294 33.29 -5.87 4.98
C ASP A 294 32.13 -6.49 5.78
N ALA A 295 30.90 -6.18 5.41
CA ALA A 295 29.71 -6.77 6.01
C ALA A 295 29.66 -8.30 5.80
N ALA A 296 29.98 -8.77 4.59
CA ALA A 296 30.05 -10.20 4.29
C ALA A 296 31.18 -10.89 5.04
N ARG A 297 32.34 -10.24 5.20
CA ARG A 297 33.45 -10.74 6.01
C ARG A 297 33.08 -10.85 7.49
N ALA A 298 32.39 -9.86 8.04
CA ALA A 298 31.91 -9.89 9.42
C ALA A 298 30.87 -10.99 9.65
N ALA A 299 29.95 -11.18 8.70
CA ALA A 299 28.96 -12.26 8.73
C ALA A 299 29.62 -13.64 8.68
N LEU A 300 30.60 -13.83 7.78
CA LEU A 300 31.37 -15.07 7.71
C LEU A 300 32.12 -15.35 9.01
N LEU A 301 32.75 -14.33 9.61
CA LEU A 301 33.42 -14.46 10.90
C LEU A 301 32.47 -14.94 11.99
N GLY A 302 31.26 -14.37 12.05
CA GLY A 302 30.21 -14.82 12.98
C GLY A 302 29.87 -16.30 12.80
N LEU A 303 29.70 -16.75 11.55
CA LEU A 303 29.41 -18.14 11.24
C LEU A 303 30.56 -19.10 11.61
N THR A 304 31.83 -18.66 11.64
CA THR A 304 32.94 -19.51 12.12
C THR A 304 32.85 -19.88 13.60
N ALA A 305 32.04 -19.12 14.36
CA ALA A 305 31.75 -19.32 15.78
C ALA A 305 30.30 -19.77 16.04
N ASP A 306 29.58 -20.22 15.00
CA ASP A 306 28.21 -20.70 15.12
C ASP A 306 28.09 -21.85 16.13
N GLY A 307 26.96 -21.91 16.84
CA GLY A 307 26.67 -22.96 17.81
C GLY A 307 26.49 -24.35 17.18
N ASP A 308 26.12 -24.40 15.90
CA ASP A 308 26.06 -25.62 15.11
C ASP A 308 27.43 -25.96 14.49
N ARG A 309 27.88 -27.20 14.70
CA ARG A 309 29.21 -27.66 14.28
C ARG A 309 29.40 -27.67 12.76
N GLU A 310 28.34 -27.92 12.00
CA GLU A 310 28.43 -28.03 10.55
C GLU A 310 28.51 -26.66 9.89
N VAL A 311 27.71 -25.69 10.37
CA VAL A 311 27.80 -24.27 9.95
C VAL A 311 29.19 -23.72 10.24
N ALA A 312 29.69 -23.91 11.47
CA ALA A 312 31.02 -23.44 11.87
C ALA A 312 32.16 -24.08 11.06
N ARG A 313 32.04 -25.38 10.73
CA ARG A 313 33.02 -26.08 9.89
C ARG A 313 33.07 -25.50 8.47
N GLN A 314 31.91 -25.38 7.81
CA GLN A 314 31.84 -24.86 6.44
C GLN A 314 32.23 -23.38 6.35
N ALA A 315 31.88 -22.56 7.35
CA ALA A 315 32.29 -21.17 7.43
C ALA A 315 33.81 -21.02 7.55
N ARG A 316 34.47 -21.87 8.36
CA ARG A 316 35.94 -21.88 8.47
C ARG A 316 36.61 -22.34 7.18
N GLU A 317 36.04 -23.33 6.49
CA GLU A 317 36.51 -23.76 5.17
C GLU A 317 36.41 -22.63 4.15
N LEU A 318 35.30 -21.90 4.11
CA LEU A 318 35.12 -20.75 3.23
C LEU A 318 36.09 -19.60 3.60
N TRP A 319 36.31 -19.33 4.90
CA TRP A 319 37.26 -18.34 5.39
C TRP A 319 38.69 -18.61 4.89
N HIS A 320 39.14 -19.85 5.00
CA HIS A 320 40.46 -20.27 4.51
C HIS A 320 40.54 -20.27 2.98
N ARG A 321 39.49 -20.74 2.29
CA ARG A 321 39.44 -20.78 0.81
C ARG A 321 39.52 -19.38 0.18
N ARG A 322 38.93 -18.38 0.83
CA ARG A 322 39.01 -16.96 0.40
C ARG A 322 40.30 -16.25 0.84
N GLY A 323 41.22 -16.94 1.50
CA GLY A 323 42.51 -16.38 1.89
C GLY A 323 42.42 -15.27 2.93
N LEU A 324 41.39 -15.29 3.81
CA LEU A 324 41.10 -14.20 4.76
C LEU A 324 42.00 -14.19 6.01
N GLY A 325 43.06 -15.01 6.03
CA GLY A 325 44.02 -15.16 7.14
C GLY A 325 43.59 -16.19 8.19
N GLU A 326 44.25 -16.19 9.35
CA GLU A 326 43.81 -16.99 10.51
C GLU A 326 42.47 -16.47 11.05
N VAL A 327 41.59 -17.37 11.48
CA VAL A 327 40.31 -17.00 12.11
C VAL A 327 40.61 -16.38 13.47
N PRO A 328 40.25 -15.11 13.74
CA PRO A 328 40.51 -14.46 15.02
C PRO A 328 39.84 -15.21 16.19
N THR A 329 40.64 -15.79 17.10
CA THR A 329 40.13 -16.36 18.36
C THR A 329 39.86 -15.23 19.35
N ALA A 330 38.60 -15.06 19.79
CA ALA A 330 38.21 -14.00 20.71
C ALA A 330 38.97 -14.11 22.05
N ARG A 331 39.89 -13.16 22.30
CA ARG A 331 40.47 -12.91 23.62
C ARG A 331 39.51 -12.01 24.39
N ALA A 332 39.03 -12.51 25.52
CA ALA A 332 38.23 -11.76 26.48
C ALA A 332 39.00 -10.54 27.01
N ALA A 333 38.42 -9.35 26.88
CA ALA A 333 38.76 -8.15 27.64
C ALA A 333 37.50 -7.27 27.65
N GLY A 334 36.93 -6.82 28.76
CA GLY A 334 37.16 -7.04 30.18
C GLY A 334 35.94 -6.45 30.86
N SER A 335 35.35 -7.19 31.79
CA SER A 335 34.15 -6.81 32.54
C SER A 335 34.36 -5.55 33.39
N SER A 336 33.46 -4.58 33.30
CA SER A 336 33.04 -3.86 34.51
C SER A 336 31.74 -4.50 34.96
N ARG A 337 31.82 -5.26 36.07
CA ARG A 337 30.66 -5.84 36.75
C ARG A 337 29.87 -4.71 37.39
N SER A 338 28.70 -4.39 36.85
CA SER A 338 27.56 -4.07 37.69
C SER A 338 26.74 -5.36 37.80
N THR A 339 26.77 -5.95 39.00
CA THR A 339 25.88 -7.03 39.39
C THR A 339 24.48 -6.45 39.55
N GLY A 340 23.78 -6.31 38.44
CA GLY A 340 22.35 -6.15 38.36
C GLY A 340 21.89 -7.05 37.23
N ARG A 341 21.12 -8.09 37.56
CA ARG A 341 20.36 -8.85 36.57
C ARG A 341 19.50 -7.82 35.83
N GLN A 342 19.90 -7.39 34.63
CA GLN A 342 18.99 -6.60 33.79
C GLN A 342 17.76 -7.48 33.59
N PRO A 343 16.55 -6.97 33.88
CA PRO A 343 15.34 -7.71 33.58
C PRO A 343 15.33 -8.03 32.07
N PRO A 344 14.69 -9.12 31.63
CA PRO A 344 14.54 -9.38 30.20
C PRO A 344 13.95 -8.12 29.57
N HIS A 345 14.61 -7.59 28.53
CA HIS A 345 14.07 -6.48 27.74
C HIS A 345 12.72 -6.94 27.22
N ARG A 346 11.63 -6.41 27.78
CA ARG A 346 10.28 -6.75 27.31
C ARG A 346 10.07 -6.03 25.99
N HIS A 347 9.66 -6.76 24.96
CA HIS A 347 9.39 -6.18 23.65
C HIS A 347 8.26 -5.16 23.73
N TRP A 348 8.41 -4.04 23.02
CA TRP A 348 7.34 -3.08 22.83
C TRP A 348 6.70 -3.30 21.46
N LEU A 349 5.38 -3.17 21.40
CA LEU A 349 4.60 -3.52 20.23
C LEU A 349 3.98 -2.28 19.58
N GLY A 350 4.14 -2.13 18.27
CA GLY A 350 3.32 -1.25 17.45
C GLY A 350 2.08 -1.98 16.99
N ILE A 351 0.89 -1.42 17.22
CA ILE A 351 -0.39 -1.99 16.78
C ILE A 351 -1.12 -0.98 15.91
N ASP A 352 -1.38 -1.40 14.67
CA ASP A 352 -2.39 -0.76 13.84
C ASP A 352 -3.76 -1.35 14.19
N PHE A 353 -4.57 -0.63 14.96
CA PHE A 353 -5.92 -1.07 15.32
C PHE A 353 -6.92 -0.60 14.26
N GLY A 354 -6.95 -1.21 13.09
CA GLY A 354 -7.78 -0.75 11.97
C GLY A 354 -9.27 -1.12 12.07
N THR A 355 -10.11 -0.39 11.31
CA THR A 355 -11.58 -0.59 11.28
C THR A 355 -11.98 -1.98 10.75
N THR A 356 -11.25 -2.49 9.75
CA THR A 356 -11.54 -3.77 9.08
C THR A 356 -10.57 -4.86 9.49
N ASN A 357 -9.27 -4.55 9.52
CA ASN A 357 -8.21 -5.46 9.95
C ASN A 357 -7.26 -4.70 10.87
N SER A 358 -6.62 -5.40 11.80
CA SER A 358 -5.56 -4.89 12.66
C SER A 358 -4.24 -5.60 12.36
N ALA A 359 -3.12 -4.91 12.52
CA ALA A 359 -1.78 -5.45 12.28
C ALA A 359 -0.84 -5.13 13.46
N MET A 360 0.23 -5.90 13.61
CA MET A 360 1.18 -5.78 14.71
C MET A 360 2.60 -5.80 14.18
N ALA A 361 3.46 -4.95 14.73
CA ALA A 361 4.88 -4.91 14.39
C ALA A 361 5.74 -4.72 15.65
N VAL A 362 6.97 -5.20 15.61
CA VAL A 362 7.96 -5.05 16.67
C VAL A 362 9.27 -4.54 16.07
N LEU A 363 9.96 -3.66 16.78
CA LEU A 363 11.34 -3.31 16.50
C LEU A 363 12.26 -4.30 17.22
N ASP A 364 13.01 -5.10 16.47
CA ASP A 364 13.95 -6.07 17.02
C ASP A 364 15.30 -6.00 16.30
N GLY A 365 16.36 -5.73 17.05
CA GLY A 365 17.72 -5.63 16.51
C GLY A 365 17.96 -4.46 15.55
N GLY A 366 17.10 -3.43 15.58
CA GLY A 366 17.15 -2.27 14.69
C GLY A 366 16.26 -2.39 13.45
N ASP A 367 15.70 -3.57 13.18
CA ASP A 367 14.77 -3.80 12.08
C ASP A 367 13.34 -3.96 12.60
N VAL A 368 12.37 -3.39 11.88
CA VAL A 368 10.96 -3.62 12.20
C VAL A 368 10.46 -4.86 11.49
N ARG A 369 9.71 -5.71 12.20
CA ARG A 369 9.11 -6.92 11.65
C ARG A 369 7.64 -6.98 12.02
N LEU A 370 6.80 -7.39 11.08
CA LEU A 370 5.42 -7.75 11.38
C LEU A 370 5.35 -9.01 12.24
N ILE A 371 4.37 -9.04 13.12
CA ILE A 371 4.01 -10.22 13.89
C ILE A 371 2.77 -10.86 13.25
N PRO A 372 2.87 -12.10 12.75
CA PRO A 372 1.70 -12.81 12.26
C PRO A 372 0.76 -13.16 13.41
N ASN A 373 -0.54 -13.23 13.12
CA ASN A 373 -1.50 -13.76 14.06
C ASN A 373 -1.37 -15.29 14.23
N ALA A 374 -2.18 -15.88 15.11
CA ALA A 374 -2.15 -17.32 15.35
C ALA A 374 -2.45 -18.18 14.10
N GLU A 375 -3.15 -17.63 13.10
CA GLU A 375 -3.40 -18.28 11.81
C GLU A 375 -2.27 -18.09 10.78
N GLY A 376 -1.19 -17.39 11.14
CA GLY A 376 -0.05 -17.11 10.26
C GLY A 376 -0.27 -15.95 9.29
N ALA A 377 -1.38 -15.22 9.40
CA ALA A 377 -1.67 -14.08 8.54
C ALA A 377 -1.06 -12.78 9.10
N PRO A 378 -0.63 -11.84 8.24
CA PRO A 378 -0.02 -10.58 8.66
C PRO A 378 -1.01 -9.61 9.32
N THR A 379 -2.31 -9.87 9.22
CA THR A 379 -3.37 -9.02 9.79
C THR A 379 -4.48 -9.88 10.39
N THR A 380 -5.11 -9.39 11.45
CA THR A 380 -6.28 -10.00 12.11
C THR A 380 -7.54 -9.22 11.80
N PRO A 381 -8.63 -9.85 11.31
CA PRO A 381 -9.90 -9.15 11.11
C PRO A 381 -10.42 -8.51 12.41
N SER A 382 -10.82 -7.24 12.34
CA SER A 382 -11.33 -6.48 13.49
C SER A 382 -12.81 -6.81 13.76
N MET A 383 -13.08 -8.09 14.08
CA MET A 383 -14.43 -8.61 14.29
C MET A 383 -14.54 -9.45 15.56
N VAL A 384 -15.71 -9.36 16.19
CA VAL A 384 -16.08 -10.14 17.38
C VAL A 384 -17.47 -10.69 17.21
N ALA A 385 -17.70 -11.96 17.54
CA ALA A 385 -19.02 -12.57 17.45
C ALA A 385 -19.46 -13.19 18.78
N ILE A 386 -20.74 -13.01 19.12
CA ILE A 386 -21.38 -13.73 20.22
C ILE A 386 -22.06 -14.97 19.64
N THR A 387 -21.57 -16.15 20.00
CA THR A 387 -22.12 -17.44 19.57
C THR A 387 -23.47 -17.72 20.22
N ALA A 388 -24.21 -18.71 19.72
CA ALA A 388 -25.52 -19.07 20.27
C ALA A 388 -25.47 -19.50 21.74
N GLY A 389 -24.36 -20.10 22.17
CA GLY A 389 -24.13 -20.50 23.56
C GLY A 389 -23.55 -19.40 24.46
N GLY A 390 -23.46 -18.14 23.98
CA GLY A 390 -22.88 -17.03 24.73
C GLY A 390 -21.35 -16.94 24.72
N GLY A 391 -20.66 -17.89 24.07
CA GLY A 391 -19.20 -17.82 23.86
C GLY A 391 -18.81 -16.71 22.88
N ILE A 392 -17.57 -16.21 23.00
CA ILE A 392 -17.01 -15.12 22.20
C ILE A 392 -16.01 -15.66 21.18
N LEU A 393 -16.12 -15.21 19.93
CA LEU A 393 -15.13 -15.42 18.88
C LEU A 393 -14.52 -14.08 18.47
N VAL A 394 -13.23 -14.07 18.13
CA VAL A 394 -12.51 -12.87 17.71
C VAL A 394 -11.75 -13.19 16.41
N GLY A 395 -11.51 -12.19 15.56
CA GLY A 395 -10.63 -12.34 14.41
C GLY A 395 -11.20 -13.21 13.28
N ALA A 396 -10.35 -14.06 12.71
CA ALA A 396 -10.73 -14.96 11.63
C ALA A 396 -11.87 -15.92 12.02
N ALA A 397 -11.94 -16.33 13.29
CA ALA A 397 -13.01 -17.18 13.80
C ALA A 397 -14.37 -16.45 13.78
N ALA A 398 -14.39 -15.17 14.16
CA ALA A 398 -15.58 -14.34 14.03
C ALA A 398 -15.96 -14.11 12.56
N LYS A 399 -14.97 -13.86 11.68
CA LYS A 399 -15.19 -13.68 10.23
C LYS A 399 -15.90 -14.89 9.61
N ARG A 400 -15.42 -16.11 9.86
CA ARG A 400 -15.95 -17.35 9.25
C ARG A 400 -17.44 -17.59 9.49
N GLN A 401 -17.97 -17.16 10.63
CA GLN A 401 -19.38 -17.39 10.99
C GLN A 401 -20.29 -16.18 10.73
N ALA A 402 -19.74 -15.07 10.21
CA ALA A 402 -20.48 -13.82 10.01
C ALA A 402 -21.72 -14.01 9.13
N ILE A 403 -21.62 -14.84 8.08
CA ILE A 403 -22.74 -15.21 7.19
C ILE A 403 -23.93 -15.79 7.95
N THR A 404 -23.67 -16.71 8.87
CA THR A 404 -24.70 -17.43 9.63
C THR A 404 -25.17 -16.69 10.88
N ASN A 405 -24.49 -15.60 11.25
CA ASN A 405 -24.73 -14.86 12.49
C ASN A 405 -24.56 -13.33 12.33
N PRO A 406 -25.16 -12.69 11.32
CA PRO A 406 -24.87 -11.30 10.99
C PRO A 406 -25.30 -10.32 12.10
N GLY A 407 -26.41 -10.59 12.79
CA GLY A 407 -26.94 -9.71 13.85
C GLY A 407 -26.14 -9.71 15.16
N HIS A 408 -25.23 -10.67 15.35
CA HIS A 408 -24.44 -10.81 16.58
C HIS A 408 -22.94 -10.90 16.30
N THR A 409 -22.52 -10.40 15.13
CA THR A 409 -21.12 -10.27 14.72
C THR A 409 -20.79 -8.79 14.58
N ALA A 410 -20.08 -8.24 15.56
CA ALA A 410 -19.55 -6.89 15.55
C ALA A 410 -18.45 -6.73 14.50
N ARG A 411 -18.52 -5.62 13.76
CA ARG A 411 -17.52 -5.14 12.80
C ARG A 411 -17.40 -3.62 12.92
N ALA A 412 -16.30 -3.04 12.44
CA ALA A 412 -16.08 -1.59 12.44
C ALA A 412 -16.31 -0.93 13.81
N ALA A 413 -16.02 -1.64 14.90
CA ALA A 413 -16.25 -1.16 16.27
C ALA A 413 -15.39 0.07 16.60
N LYS A 414 -14.24 0.24 15.91
CA LYS A 414 -13.38 1.43 16.01
C LYS A 414 -14.16 2.74 15.82
N LEU A 415 -15.04 2.80 14.81
CA LEU A 415 -15.88 3.96 14.51
C LEU A 415 -16.97 4.21 15.56
N ARG A 416 -17.25 3.20 16.40
CA ARG A 416 -18.29 3.24 17.44
C ARG A 416 -17.73 3.56 18.82
N LEU A 417 -16.41 3.67 18.99
CA LEU A 417 -15.79 4.08 20.23
C LEU A 417 -16.31 5.46 20.65
N GLY A 418 -16.57 5.64 21.94
CA GLY A 418 -17.18 6.86 22.48
C GLY A 418 -18.71 6.95 22.33
N THR A 419 -19.37 5.95 21.72
CA THR A 419 -20.83 5.96 21.49
C THR A 419 -21.59 4.94 22.36
N ASP A 420 -22.92 5.04 22.43
CA ASP A 420 -23.78 4.07 23.13
C ASP A 420 -24.07 2.78 22.36
N TRP A 421 -23.33 2.52 21.28
CA TRP A 421 -23.47 1.33 20.47
C TRP A 421 -23.09 0.05 21.25
N SER A 422 -23.85 -1.02 21.03
CA SER A 422 -23.56 -2.35 21.58
C SER A 422 -24.21 -3.46 20.75
N ILE A 423 -23.63 -4.66 20.79
CA ILE A 423 -24.29 -5.90 20.34
C ILE A 423 -24.72 -6.74 21.53
N THR A 424 -25.85 -7.44 21.40
CA THR A 424 -26.41 -8.29 22.46
C THR A 424 -26.87 -9.62 21.87
N ARG A 425 -26.61 -10.72 22.58
CA ARG A 425 -27.21 -12.03 22.30
C ARG A 425 -27.43 -12.80 23.61
N GLY A 426 -28.67 -13.13 23.92
CA GLY A 426 -29.03 -13.64 25.24
C GLY A 426 -28.66 -12.62 26.33
N ASP A 427 -27.96 -13.08 27.36
CA ASP A 427 -27.52 -12.24 28.49
C ASP A 427 -26.17 -11.53 28.25
N VAL A 428 -25.50 -11.81 27.13
CA VAL A 428 -24.21 -11.20 26.80
C VAL A 428 -24.43 -9.92 26.01
N ARG A 429 -23.95 -8.81 26.54
CA ARG A 429 -23.92 -7.49 25.88
C ARG A 429 -22.49 -6.98 25.80
N LEU A 430 -22.06 -6.56 24.61
CA LEU A 430 -20.73 -5.98 24.37
C LEU A 430 -20.87 -4.56 23.81
N THR A 431 -20.23 -3.59 24.45
CA THR A 431 -20.07 -2.22 23.95
C THR A 431 -18.96 -2.13 22.90
N ALA A 432 -18.79 -0.97 22.25
CA ALA A 432 -17.68 -0.75 21.32
C ALA A 432 -16.31 -0.93 22.01
N GLU A 433 -16.17 -0.45 23.25
CA GLU A 433 -14.97 -0.57 24.07
C GLU A 433 -14.70 -2.02 24.45
N ASP A 434 -15.75 -2.82 24.73
CA ASP A 434 -15.59 -4.25 25.02
C ASP A 434 -15.12 -5.00 23.76
N VAL A 435 -15.70 -4.70 22.60
CA VAL A 435 -15.29 -5.29 21.31
C VAL A 435 -13.84 -4.91 20.98
N ALA A 436 -13.45 -3.64 21.14
CA ALA A 436 -12.08 -3.19 20.91
C ALA A 436 -11.11 -3.86 21.89
N SER A 437 -11.47 -3.97 23.17
CA SER A 437 -10.65 -4.64 24.18
C SER A 437 -10.45 -6.12 23.87
N LEU A 438 -11.48 -6.84 23.41
CA LEU A 438 -11.37 -8.24 22.99
C LEU A 438 -10.44 -8.43 21.79
N ILE A 439 -10.48 -7.50 20.82
CA ILE A 439 -9.57 -7.53 19.67
C ILE A 439 -8.14 -7.25 20.12
N LEU A 440 -7.91 -6.20 20.91
CA LEU A 440 -6.59 -5.85 21.44
C LEU A 440 -6.00 -6.95 22.33
N ALA A 441 -6.83 -7.62 23.13
CA ALA A 441 -6.41 -8.76 23.95
C ALA A 441 -5.96 -9.92 23.07
N ARG A 442 -6.68 -10.19 21.97
CA ARG A 442 -6.30 -11.22 21.00
C ARG A 442 -4.97 -10.89 20.32
N LEU A 443 -4.77 -9.64 19.90
CA LEU A 443 -3.51 -9.17 19.32
C LEU A 443 -2.36 -9.34 20.32
N ARG A 444 -2.55 -8.92 21.57
CA ARG A 444 -1.58 -9.14 22.64
C ARG A 444 -1.21 -10.62 22.78
N GLU A 445 -2.20 -11.50 22.90
CA GLU A 445 -1.98 -12.95 23.07
C GLU A 445 -1.16 -13.53 21.92
N ASP A 446 -1.50 -13.16 20.68
CA ASP A 446 -0.78 -13.63 19.49
C ASP A 446 0.66 -13.10 19.48
N ALA A 447 0.87 -11.83 19.85
CA ALA A 447 2.21 -11.24 19.96
C ALA A 447 3.06 -11.86 21.08
N GLU A 448 2.50 -12.04 22.28
CA GLU A 448 3.21 -12.66 23.41
C GLU A 448 3.57 -14.12 23.12
N ALA A 449 2.68 -14.86 22.44
CA ALA A 449 2.96 -16.21 21.98
C ALA A 449 4.09 -16.24 20.95
N HIS A 450 4.14 -15.28 20.03
CA HIS A 450 5.20 -15.17 19.03
C HIS A 450 6.56 -14.75 19.63
N LEU A 451 6.54 -13.80 20.57
CA LEU A 451 7.74 -13.21 21.17
C LEU A 451 8.26 -14.00 22.38
N GLY A 452 7.48 -14.94 22.92
CA GLY A 452 7.89 -15.83 24.01
C GLY A 452 7.85 -15.18 25.40
N GLY A 453 7.07 -14.11 25.59
CA GLY A 453 6.97 -13.44 26.89
C GLY A 453 6.05 -12.21 26.88
N PRO A 454 5.80 -11.62 28.07
CA PRO A 454 4.90 -10.48 28.20
C PRO A 454 5.47 -9.21 27.57
N LEU A 455 4.58 -8.36 27.06
CA LEU A 455 4.96 -7.08 26.46
C LEU A 455 5.42 -6.05 27.50
N GLY A 456 6.26 -5.11 27.04
CA GLY A 456 6.81 -4.01 27.85
C GLY A 456 6.00 -2.72 27.76
N GLY A 457 5.28 -2.54 26.66
CA GLY A 457 4.47 -1.36 26.35
C GLY A 457 3.96 -1.46 24.91
N VAL A 458 2.92 -0.70 24.59
CA VAL A 458 2.38 -0.64 23.22
C VAL A 458 2.19 0.78 22.72
N VAL A 459 2.34 0.92 21.40
CA VAL A 459 1.94 2.11 20.65
C VAL A 459 0.74 1.74 19.80
N LEU A 460 -0.36 2.47 19.96
CA LEU A 460 -1.59 2.30 19.18
C LEU A 460 -1.70 3.39 18.11
N THR A 461 -2.29 3.06 16.96
CA THR A 461 -2.60 4.04 15.92
C THR A 461 -4.09 4.39 15.87
N VAL A 462 -4.39 5.63 15.47
CA VAL A 462 -5.75 6.12 15.23
C VAL A 462 -5.82 7.04 14.00
N PRO A 463 -7.00 7.19 13.37
CA PRO A 463 -7.23 8.22 12.35
C PRO A 463 -6.80 9.60 12.85
N ALA A 464 -6.33 10.47 11.97
CA ALA A 464 -6.01 11.85 12.34
C ALA A 464 -7.27 12.59 12.83
N GLY A 465 -8.42 12.29 12.22
CA GLY A 465 -9.74 12.81 12.61
C GLY A 465 -10.36 12.15 13.86
N PHE A 466 -9.65 11.25 14.55
CA PHE A 466 -10.19 10.52 15.70
C PHE A 466 -10.31 11.43 16.93
N GLY A 467 -11.54 11.57 17.43
CA GLY A 467 -11.87 12.51 18.50
C GLY A 467 -11.23 12.17 19.86
N LEU A 468 -11.06 13.18 20.71
CA LEU A 468 -10.39 13.04 22.03
C LEU A 468 -11.07 12.00 22.94
N ASP A 469 -12.40 11.97 22.95
CA ASP A 469 -13.17 10.97 23.71
C ASP A 469 -13.04 9.55 23.14
N GLN A 470 -12.84 9.42 21.83
CA GLN A 470 -12.58 8.13 21.17
C GLN A 470 -11.17 7.63 21.49
N ARG A 471 -10.17 8.53 21.54
CA ARG A 471 -8.80 8.23 22.01
C ARG A 471 -8.81 7.75 23.46
N ALA A 472 -9.53 8.44 24.34
CA ALA A 472 -9.71 8.02 25.73
C ALA A 472 -10.41 6.64 25.83
N ALA A 473 -11.42 6.39 25.00
CA ALA A 473 -12.10 5.09 24.94
C ALA A 473 -11.18 3.96 24.44
N LEU A 474 -10.32 4.23 23.44
CA LEU A 474 -9.34 3.26 22.94
C LEU A 474 -8.26 2.97 23.99
N ALA A 475 -7.74 3.99 24.67
CA ALA A 475 -6.79 3.82 25.77
C ALA A 475 -7.39 2.92 26.87
N THR A 476 -8.63 3.19 27.27
CA THR A 476 -9.38 2.36 28.24
C THR A 476 -9.54 0.92 27.75
N ALA A 477 -9.83 0.72 26.45
CA ALA A 477 -9.96 -0.62 25.87
C ALA A 477 -8.62 -1.39 25.88
N GLY A 478 -7.50 -0.70 25.63
CA GLY A 478 -6.14 -1.23 25.75
C GLY A 478 -5.80 -1.65 27.17
N GLU A 479 -6.08 -0.80 28.15
CA GLU A 479 -5.90 -1.13 29.58
C GLU A 479 -6.71 -2.38 29.98
N ARG A 480 -7.98 -2.46 29.55
CA ARG A 480 -8.84 -3.63 29.77
C ARG A 480 -8.32 -4.89 29.09
N ALA A 481 -7.62 -4.74 27.96
CA ALA A 481 -6.95 -5.84 27.27
C ALA A 481 -5.65 -6.28 27.98
N GLY A 482 -5.25 -5.59 29.05
CA GLY A 482 -3.99 -5.83 29.76
C GLY A 482 -2.78 -5.35 28.97
N LEU A 483 -2.94 -4.28 28.19
CA LEU A 483 -1.86 -3.58 27.50
C LEU A 483 -1.46 -2.32 28.27
N ASP A 484 -0.16 -2.05 28.35
CA ASP A 484 0.38 -0.77 28.81
C ASP A 484 0.46 0.19 27.61
N VAL A 485 -0.57 1.02 27.42
CA VAL A 485 -0.68 1.95 26.29
C VAL A 485 0.23 3.14 26.51
N ALA A 486 1.47 3.03 26.06
CA ALA A 486 2.48 4.06 26.25
C ALA A 486 2.28 5.27 25.32
N ARG A 487 1.79 5.03 24.09
CA ARG A 487 1.57 6.09 23.11
C ARG A 487 0.38 5.81 22.19
N ILE A 488 -0.37 6.85 21.84
CA ILE A 488 -1.31 6.86 20.72
C ILE A 488 -0.80 7.86 19.69
N ILE A 489 -0.63 7.43 18.45
CA ILE A 489 -0.18 8.28 17.34
C ILE A 489 -1.17 8.23 16.17
N ASN A 490 -1.15 9.25 15.33
CA ASN A 490 -1.97 9.25 14.13
C ASN A 490 -1.44 8.24 13.09
N GLU A 491 -2.33 7.54 12.40
CA GLU A 491 -2.03 6.62 11.29
C GLU A 491 -1.19 7.26 10.18
N PRO A 492 -1.55 8.44 9.65
CA PRO A 492 -0.73 9.07 8.62
C PRO A 492 0.66 9.48 9.14
N THR A 493 0.76 9.85 10.42
CA THR A 493 2.02 10.15 11.10
C THR A 493 2.89 8.89 11.22
N ALA A 494 2.30 7.74 11.58
CA ALA A 494 2.98 6.45 11.60
C ALA A 494 3.47 6.04 10.19
N ALA A 495 2.63 6.22 9.17
CA ALA A 495 3.01 5.93 7.78
C ALA A 495 4.17 6.83 7.31
N ALA A 496 4.17 8.11 7.68
CA ALA A 496 5.28 9.02 7.39
C ALA A 496 6.57 8.62 8.09
N MET A 497 6.52 8.16 9.35
CA MET A 497 7.70 7.63 10.03
C MET A 497 8.30 6.45 9.27
N THR A 498 7.48 5.50 8.82
CA THR A 498 7.96 4.36 8.03
C THR A 498 8.61 4.79 6.71
N TYR A 499 8.07 5.84 6.08
CA TYR A 499 8.62 6.37 4.84
C TYR A 499 9.89 7.22 5.04
N GLY A 500 9.98 7.95 6.14
CA GLY A 500 10.77 9.18 6.24
C GLY A 500 12.11 9.11 6.97
N LEU A 501 12.36 8.08 7.79
CA LEU A 501 13.50 8.06 8.73
C LEU A 501 14.90 8.26 8.12
N ASN A 502 15.10 7.96 6.82
CA ASN A 502 16.39 8.06 6.14
C ASN A 502 16.31 8.86 4.84
N ARG A 503 15.39 9.83 4.76
CA ARG A 503 15.19 10.64 3.55
C ARG A 503 15.56 12.10 3.78
N ASP A 504 15.98 12.74 2.70
CA ASP A 504 16.21 14.18 2.64
C ASP A 504 14.90 14.95 2.88
N ASP A 505 15.05 16.21 3.29
CA ASP A 505 13.96 17.17 3.49
C ASP A 505 12.95 17.14 2.35
N SER A 506 11.71 16.79 2.67
CA SER A 506 10.63 16.72 1.69
C SER A 506 9.27 16.95 2.33
N THR A 507 8.39 17.61 1.57
CA THR A 507 6.97 17.71 1.92
C THR A 507 6.22 16.53 1.29
N ALA A 508 5.62 15.70 2.14
CA ALA A 508 4.87 14.52 1.73
C ALA A 508 3.37 14.66 2.04
N LEU A 509 2.55 14.32 1.06
CA LEU A 509 1.12 14.06 1.26
C LEU A 509 0.94 12.59 1.61
N VAL A 510 0.49 12.30 2.83
CA VAL A 510 0.01 10.97 3.22
C VAL A 510 -1.49 10.91 2.99
N PHE A 511 -1.92 9.93 2.19
CA PHE A 511 -3.31 9.65 1.86
C PHE A 511 -3.66 8.23 2.32
N ASP A 512 -4.37 8.12 3.44
CA ASP A 512 -4.83 6.86 4.00
C ASP A 512 -6.30 6.62 3.69
N LEU A 513 -6.59 5.66 2.80
CA LEU A 513 -7.96 5.21 2.57
C LEU A 513 -8.11 3.78 3.09
N GLY A 514 -8.58 3.70 4.33
CA GLY A 514 -8.88 2.46 5.01
C GLY A 514 -10.24 1.86 4.62
N GLY A 515 -10.74 0.94 5.45
CA GLY A 515 -12.06 0.35 5.26
C GLY A 515 -13.21 1.29 5.60
N GLY A 516 -13.04 2.21 6.56
CA GLY A 516 -14.12 3.09 7.02
C GLY A 516 -13.77 4.56 7.18
N THR A 517 -12.50 4.94 7.01
CA THR A 517 -12.04 6.33 7.13
C THR A 517 -11.10 6.68 5.98
N LEU A 518 -11.11 7.97 5.65
CA LEU A 518 -10.11 8.63 4.83
C LEU A 518 -9.37 9.60 5.74
N ASP A 519 -8.06 9.47 5.84
CA ASP A 519 -7.20 10.41 6.54
C ASP A 519 -6.19 10.99 5.57
N VAL A 520 -6.00 12.31 5.65
CA VAL A 520 -5.05 13.05 4.83
C VAL A 520 -4.15 13.85 5.75
N SER A 521 -2.85 13.77 5.56
CA SER A 521 -1.91 14.63 6.26
C SER A 521 -0.84 15.15 5.33
N LEU A 522 -0.55 16.42 5.48
CA LEU A 522 0.62 17.04 4.88
C LEU A 522 1.71 17.11 5.94
N ILE A 523 2.84 16.48 5.63
CA ILE A 523 3.90 16.22 6.59
C ILE A 523 5.22 16.69 6.01
N GLU A 524 6.00 17.37 6.82
CA GLU A 524 7.39 17.70 6.54
C GLU A 524 8.27 16.63 7.19
N VAL A 525 9.14 16.03 6.40
CA VAL A 525 10.09 15.01 6.83
C VAL A 525 11.49 15.48 6.49
N GLY A 526 12.38 15.57 7.46
CA GLY A 526 13.75 16.04 7.26
C GLY A 526 14.56 16.00 8.55
N ASP A 527 15.87 15.74 8.47
CA ASP A 527 16.81 15.72 9.61
C ASP A 527 16.33 14.93 10.84
N GLY A 528 15.65 13.80 10.63
CA GLY A 528 15.09 12.97 11.71
C GLY A 528 13.82 13.54 12.37
N VAL A 529 13.29 14.66 11.87
CA VAL A 529 12.02 15.25 12.30
C VAL A 529 10.90 14.86 11.36
N VAL A 530 9.76 14.47 11.92
CA VAL A 530 8.49 14.24 11.21
C VAL A 530 7.45 15.16 11.83
N GLU A 531 7.06 16.21 11.10
CA GLU A 531 6.13 17.24 11.57
C GLU A 531 4.85 17.28 10.73
N VAL A 532 3.71 17.19 11.39
CA VAL A 532 2.40 17.32 10.74
C VAL A 532 2.06 18.81 10.57
N MET A 533 2.06 19.28 9.34
CA MET A 533 1.72 20.67 9.00
C MET A 533 0.21 20.89 9.02
N ALA A 534 -0.53 19.93 8.47
CA ALA A 534 -1.98 19.97 8.41
C ALA A 534 -2.56 18.57 8.32
N ALA A 535 -3.69 18.37 9.00
CA ALA A 535 -4.44 17.13 8.95
C ALA A 535 -5.90 17.37 8.54
N GLY A 536 -6.43 16.44 7.75
CA GLY A 536 -7.83 16.40 7.33
C GLY A 536 -8.30 14.96 7.16
N GLY A 537 -9.57 14.79 6.80
CA GLY A 537 -10.12 13.46 6.56
C GLY A 537 -11.64 13.44 6.48
N ASP A 538 -12.19 12.24 6.33
CA ASP A 538 -13.61 11.92 6.44
C ASP A 538 -13.75 10.60 7.23
N ASN A 539 -14.28 10.70 8.45
CA ASN A 539 -14.50 9.57 9.36
C ASN A 539 -15.63 8.61 8.90
N HIS A 540 -16.29 8.90 7.78
CA HIS A 540 -17.39 8.13 7.19
C HIS A 540 -17.20 7.97 5.68
N LEU A 541 -15.95 7.72 5.27
CA LEU A 541 -15.59 7.44 3.89
C LEU A 541 -14.47 6.40 3.87
N GLY A 542 -14.75 5.20 3.38
CA GLY A 542 -13.73 4.16 3.22
C GLY A 542 -14.14 3.06 2.27
N GLY A 543 -13.31 2.03 2.14
CA GLY A 543 -13.56 0.89 1.26
C GLY A 543 -14.92 0.20 1.45
N ASP A 544 -15.50 0.24 2.65
CA ASP A 544 -16.83 -0.30 2.96
C ASP A 544 -17.95 0.46 2.22
N ASP A 545 -17.78 1.75 1.95
CA ASP A 545 -18.76 2.54 1.19
C ASP A 545 -18.78 2.11 -0.29
N TRP A 546 -17.62 1.77 -0.85
CA TRP A 546 -17.52 1.18 -2.19
C TRP A 546 -18.21 -0.19 -2.23
N ASP A 547 -18.01 -1.02 -1.21
CA ASP A 547 -18.69 -2.32 -1.11
C ASP A 547 -20.21 -2.14 -1.07
N LEU A 548 -20.70 -1.16 -0.30
CA LEU A 548 -22.12 -0.84 -0.23
C LEU A 548 -22.70 -0.39 -1.58
N ARG A 549 -21.95 0.33 -2.42
CA ARG A 549 -22.41 0.70 -3.78
C ARG A 549 -22.59 -0.52 -4.67
N ILE A 550 -21.69 -1.48 -4.60
CA ILE A 550 -21.84 -2.75 -5.31
C ILE A 550 -23.05 -3.51 -4.75
N VAL A 551 -23.20 -3.61 -3.43
CA VAL A 551 -24.33 -4.31 -2.80
C VAL A 551 -25.67 -3.72 -3.25
N HIS A 552 -25.85 -2.40 -3.18
CA HIS A 552 -27.09 -1.74 -3.62
C HIS A 552 -27.36 -1.99 -5.11
N HIS A 553 -26.32 -1.92 -5.95
CA HIS A 553 -26.44 -2.26 -7.37
C HIS A 553 -26.94 -3.69 -7.59
N LEU A 554 -26.40 -4.67 -6.85
CA LEU A 554 -26.79 -6.08 -6.94
C LEU A 554 -28.21 -6.32 -6.41
N ILE A 555 -28.61 -5.68 -5.30
CA ILE A 555 -30.00 -5.73 -4.79
C ILE A 555 -30.97 -5.22 -5.85
N ASP A 556 -30.67 -4.09 -6.50
CA ASP A 556 -31.50 -3.54 -7.57
C ASP A 556 -31.60 -4.47 -8.79
N ARG A 557 -30.50 -5.15 -9.15
CA ARG A 557 -30.52 -6.17 -10.22
C ARG A 557 -31.42 -7.34 -9.86
N VAL A 558 -31.30 -7.88 -8.64
CA VAL A 558 -32.16 -8.98 -8.16
C VAL A 558 -33.63 -8.55 -8.15
N ARG A 559 -33.92 -7.35 -7.64
CA ARG A 559 -35.28 -6.81 -7.61
C ARG A 559 -35.87 -6.68 -9.01
N ARG A 560 -35.12 -6.13 -9.97
CA ARG A 560 -35.57 -5.97 -11.37
C ARG A 560 -35.79 -7.31 -12.08
N ARG A 561 -34.91 -8.29 -11.86
CA ARG A 561 -34.91 -9.56 -12.61
C ARG A 561 -35.84 -10.61 -12.00
N HIS A 562 -35.90 -10.68 -10.66
CA HIS A 562 -36.61 -11.72 -9.93
C HIS A 562 -37.82 -11.21 -9.14
N GLY A 563 -37.99 -9.89 -9.01
CA GLY A 563 -39.10 -9.30 -8.24
C GLY A 563 -38.99 -9.53 -6.74
N VAL A 564 -37.77 -9.79 -6.23
CA VAL A 564 -37.51 -10.04 -4.81
C VAL A 564 -36.71 -8.89 -4.23
N ASP A 565 -37.14 -8.36 -3.09
CA ASP A 565 -36.42 -7.35 -2.32
C ASP A 565 -35.57 -8.02 -1.25
N LEU A 566 -34.26 -7.74 -1.27
CA LEU A 566 -33.28 -8.31 -0.33
C LEU A 566 -32.96 -7.36 0.83
N THR A 567 -33.57 -6.17 0.87
CA THR A 567 -33.21 -5.11 1.83
C THR A 567 -33.25 -5.59 3.28
N ASP A 568 -34.24 -6.40 3.66
CA ASP A 568 -34.41 -6.93 5.02
C ASP A 568 -33.84 -8.35 5.22
N ASP A 569 -33.26 -8.97 4.18
CA ASP A 569 -32.65 -10.30 4.27
C ASP A 569 -31.21 -10.20 4.76
N ALA A 570 -31.02 -10.29 6.08
CA ALA A 570 -29.72 -10.14 6.72
C ALA A 570 -28.67 -11.14 6.21
N VAL A 571 -29.07 -12.37 5.87
CA VAL A 571 -28.16 -13.42 5.39
C VAL A 571 -27.76 -13.13 3.95
N ALA A 572 -28.72 -12.82 3.08
CA ALA A 572 -28.42 -12.45 1.69
C ALA A 572 -27.54 -11.20 1.63
N ASN A 573 -27.83 -10.19 2.45
CA ASN A 573 -27.03 -8.96 2.53
C ASN A 573 -25.60 -9.21 3.00
N GLN A 574 -25.38 -10.14 3.94
CA GLN A 574 -24.03 -10.49 4.37
C GLN A 574 -23.25 -11.20 3.24
N ARG A 575 -23.90 -12.12 2.51
CA ARG A 575 -23.28 -12.79 1.35
C ARG A 575 -22.97 -11.83 0.21
N LEU A 576 -23.86 -10.87 -0.06
CA LEU A 576 -23.65 -9.81 -1.05
C LEU A 576 -22.47 -8.92 -0.68
N ARG A 577 -22.29 -8.59 0.61
CA ARG A 577 -21.15 -7.79 1.07
C ARG A 577 -19.82 -8.50 0.87
N GLU A 578 -19.73 -9.78 1.22
CA GLU A 578 -18.50 -10.55 1.00
C GLU A 578 -18.16 -10.68 -0.49
N ALA A 579 -19.17 -10.90 -1.33
CA ALA A 579 -19.01 -10.92 -2.78
C ALA A 579 -18.59 -9.54 -3.34
N ALA A 580 -19.15 -8.46 -2.81
CA ALA A 580 -18.82 -7.08 -3.20
C ALA A 580 -17.38 -6.72 -2.82
N GLU A 581 -16.93 -7.03 -1.60
CA GLU A 581 -15.55 -6.80 -1.16
C GLU A 581 -14.56 -7.56 -2.04
N ALA A 582 -14.86 -8.83 -2.35
CA ALA A 582 -14.06 -9.65 -3.25
C ALA A 582 -14.01 -9.05 -4.68
N ALA A 583 -15.16 -8.68 -5.24
CA ALA A 583 -15.25 -8.08 -6.57
C ALA A 583 -14.50 -6.74 -6.66
N LYS A 584 -14.65 -5.85 -5.66
CA LYS A 584 -13.88 -4.59 -5.56
C LYS A 584 -12.37 -4.87 -5.58
N THR A 585 -11.94 -5.85 -4.80
CA THR A 585 -10.52 -6.22 -4.70
C THR A 585 -10.01 -6.78 -6.02
N GLU A 586 -10.75 -7.68 -6.66
CA GLU A 586 -10.40 -8.26 -7.96
C GLU A 586 -10.35 -7.20 -9.07
N LEU A 587 -11.32 -6.28 -9.10
CA LEU A 587 -11.37 -5.17 -10.06
C LEU A 587 -10.22 -4.17 -9.89
N SER A 588 -9.48 -4.20 -8.78
CA SER A 588 -8.26 -3.41 -8.62
C SER A 588 -7.11 -3.92 -9.51
N ALA A 589 -7.13 -5.20 -9.88
CA ALA A 589 -6.14 -5.82 -10.78
C ALA A 589 -6.74 -6.18 -12.16
N ALA A 590 -7.94 -6.76 -12.18
CA ALA A 590 -8.65 -7.19 -13.39
C ALA A 590 -9.60 -6.11 -13.94
N ARG A 591 -9.96 -6.23 -15.22
CA ARG A 591 -10.94 -5.32 -15.87
C ARG A 591 -12.39 -5.73 -15.66
N THR A 592 -12.63 -7.00 -15.36
CA THR A 592 -13.95 -7.58 -15.16
C THR A 592 -13.87 -8.63 -14.06
N THR A 593 -14.98 -8.88 -13.38
CA THR A 593 -15.15 -9.97 -12.38
C THR A 593 -16.54 -10.57 -12.51
N SER A 594 -16.69 -11.84 -12.11
CA SER A 594 -17.96 -12.56 -12.10
C SER A 594 -18.46 -12.79 -10.67
N LEU A 595 -19.65 -12.26 -10.37
CA LEU A 595 -20.34 -12.41 -9.09
C LEU A 595 -21.37 -13.53 -9.17
N ARG A 596 -21.03 -14.69 -8.61
CA ARG A 596 -21.88 -15.89 -8.61
C ARG A 596 -22.32 -16.28 -7.21
N LEU A 597 -23.57 -15.98 -6.86
CA LEU A 597 -24.18 -16.35 -5.58
C LEU A 597 -25.36 -17.30 -5.81
N PRO A 598 -25.12 -18.62 -5.80
CA PRO A 598 -26.20 -19.59 -5.91
C PRO A 598 -27.04 -19.59 -4.63
N TYR A 599 -28.35 -19.84 -4.76
CA TYR A 599 -29.29 -19.89 -3.64
C TYR A 599 -29.20 -18.65 -2.75
N LEU A 600 -29.13 -17.47 -3.35
CA LEU A 600 -29.01 -16.20 -2.63
C LEU A 600 -30.20 -15.99 -1.69
N THR A 601 -31.42 -16.24 -2.21
CA THR A 601 -32.66 -16.22 -1.45
C THR A 601 -33.72 -17.12 -2.13
N THR A 602 -34.96 -17.13 -1.62
CA THR A 602 -36.11 -17.80 -2.26
C THR A 602 -37.15 -16.78 -2.69
N GLY A 603 -37.51 -16.79 -3.97
CA GLY A 603 -38.54 -15.93 -4.53
C GLY A 603 -39.86 -16.66 -4.80
N PRO A 604 -40.88 -15.96 -5.33
CA PRO A 604 -42.19 -16.55 -5.65
C PRO A 604 -42.15 -17.72 -6.64
N ARG A 605 -41.09 -17.80 -7.47
CA ARG A 605 -40.90 -18.83 -8.50
C ARG A 605 -39.84 -19.89 -8.13
N GLY A 606 -39.43 -19.93 -6.86
CA GLY A 606 -38.38 -20.84 -6.36
C GLY A 606 -37.06 -20.12 -6.03
N PRO A 607 -35.95 -20.89 -5.90
CA PRO A 607 -34.65 -20.33 -5.53
C PRO A 607 -34.16 -19.24 -6.49
N VAL A 608 -33.59 -18.17 -5.92
CA VAL A 608 -32.98 -17.07 -6.68
C VAL A 608 -31.47 -17.22 -6.64
N HIS A 609 -30.85 -17.13 -7.81
CA HIS A 609 -29.41 -17.15 -8.00
C HIS A 609 -28.98 -15.81 -8.56
N LEU A 610 -27.81 -15.30 -8.14
CA LEU A 610 -27.16 -14.16 -8.76
C LEU A 610 -26.02 -14.68 -9.64
N ASP A 611 -26.02 -14.29 -10.91
CA ASP A 611 -24.92 -14.50 -11.86
C ASP A 611 -24.80 -13.22 -12.68
N GLU A 612 -23.83 -12.40 -12.28
CA GLU A 612 -23.63 -11.05 -12.81
C GLU A 612 -22.15 -10.85 -13.15
N GLU A 613 -21.88 -10.19 -14.26
CA GLU A 613 -20.53 -9.69 -14.59
C GLU A 613 -20.49 -8.21 -14.24
N LEU A 614 -19.42 -7.78 -13.57
CA LEU A 614 -19.17 -6.37 -13.25
C LEU A 614 -17.84 -5.96 -13.88
N THR A 615 -17.86 -4.88 -14.66
CA THR A 615 -16.64 -4.30 -15.25
C THR A 615 -16.06 -3.21 -14.34
N ARG A 616 -14.74 -2.95 -14.46
CA ARG A 616 -14.07 -1.85 -13.73
C ARG A 616 -14.69 -0.49 -14.08
N VAL A 617 -15.08 -0.29 -15.35
CA VAL A 617 -15.69 0.96 -15.82
C VAL A 617 -17.05 1.20 -15.16
N GLU A 618 -17.88 0.16 -15.06
CA GLU A 618 -19.17 0.26 -14.36
C GLU A 618 -18.95 0.51 -12.87
N PHE A 619 -18.05 -0.23 -12.23
CA PHE A 619 -17.68 -0.03 -10.84
C PHE A 619 -17.24 1.41 -10.55
N GLU A 620 -16.27 1.94 -11.31
CA GLU A 620 -15.79 3.32 -11.16
C GLU A 620 -16.89 4.36 -11.42
N THR A 621 -17.85 4.05 -12.32
CA THR A 621 -19.02 4.90 -12.56
C THR A 621 -19.97 4.90 -11.37
N LEU A 622 -20.25 3.73 -10.78
CA LEU A 622 -21.12 3.56 -9.61
C LEU A 622 -20.57 4.25 -8.35
N THR A 623 -19.26 4.43 -8.27
CA THR A 623 -18.56 4.96 -7.09
C THR A 623 -17.92 6.32 -7.32
N ARG A 624 -18.22 6.99 -8.44
CA ARG A 624 -17.60 8.27 -8.82
C ARG A 624 -17.78 9.36 -7.77
N ASP A 625 -18.95 9.43 -7.15
CA ASP A 625 -19.24 10.42 -6.11
C ASP A 625 -18.40 10.19 -4.83
N LEU A 626 -18.10 8.93 -4.51
CA LEU A 626 -17.20 8.61 -3.39
C LEU A 626 -15.76 9.02 -3.70
N LEU A 627 -15.30 8.81 -4.95
CA LEU A 627 -13.98 9.26 -5.38
C LEU A 627 -13.84 10.79 -5.35
N GLU A 628 -14.87 11.53 -5.78
CA GLU A 628 -14.84 12.99 -5.71
C GLU A 628 -14.90 13.51 -4.26
N ARG A 629 -15.58 12.81 -3.34
CA ARG A 629 -15.53 13.15 -1.90
C ARG A 629 -14.11 13.11 -1.34
N CYS A 630 -13.23 12.25 -1.86
CA CYS A 630 -11.83 12.17 -1.42
C CYS A 630 -11.00 13.42 -1.74
N ARG A 631 -11.41 14.24 -2.71
CA ARG A 631 -10.69 15.46 -3.12
C ARG A 631 -10.69 16.52 -2.03
N THR A 632 -11.85 16.71 -1.39
CA THR A 632 -12.09 17.82 -0.47
C THR A 632 -11.14 17.84 0.73
N PRO A 633 -10.87 16.71 1.43
CA PRO A 633 -9.91 16.69 2.53
C PRO A 633 -8.49 17.08 2.12
N VAL A 634 -8.04 16.70 0.91
CA VAL A 634 -6.71 17.06 0.40
C VAL A 634 -6.61 18.56 0.14
N GLU A 635 -7.61 19.15 -0.51
CA GLU A 635 -7.64 20.59 -0.78
C GLU A 635 -7.66 21.42 0.51
N TRP A 636 -8.38 20.95 1.54
CA TRP A 636 -8.38 21.61 2.85
C TRP A 636 -7.03 21.51 3.56
N ALA A 637 -6.39 20.33 3.56
CA ALA A 637 -5.08 20.15 4.17
C ALA A 637 -4.03 21.07 3.54
N VAL A 638 -4.01 21.20 2.21
CA VAL A 638 -3.12 22.12 1.50
C VAL A 638 -3.38 23.57 1.91
N ARG A 639 -4.65 24.01 1.91
CA ARG A 639 -5.01 25.39 2.30
C ARG A 639 -4.61 25.72 3.74
N ASP A 640 -4.79 24.77 4.65
CA ASP A 640 -4.44 24.93 6.06
C ASP A 640 -2.92 25.03 6.25
N ALA A 641 -2.15 24.18 5.56
CA ALA A 641 -0.70 24.25 5.58
C ALA A 641 -0.17 25.58 5.01
N GLU A 642 -0.73 26.04 3.89
CA GLU A 642 -0.38 27.35 3.34
C GLU A 642 -0.68 28.48 4.33
N ARG A 643 -1.78 28.41 5.07
CA ARG A 643 -2.13 29.40 6.08
C ARG A 643 -1.13 29.37 7.24
N ALA A 644 -0.83 28.20 7.78
CA ALA A 644 0.11 28.03 8.88
C ALA A 644 1.50 28.60 8.52
N LEU A 645 1.99 28.31 7.31
CA LEU A 645 3.27 28.84 6.83
C LEU A 645 3.24 30.36 6.64
N ARG A 646 2.15 30.92 6.09
CA ARG A 646 2.00 32.38 5.93
C ARG A 646 2.04 33.11 7.28
N ASP A 647 1.45 32.55 8.32
CA ASP A 647 1.40 33.16 9.66
C ASP A 647 2.81 33.30 10.29
N VAL A 648 3.78 32.49 9.86
CA VAL A 648 5.19 32.57 10.27
C VAL A 648 6.11 33.16 9.19
N GLY A 649 5.55 33.76 8.14
CA GLY A 649 6.29 34.44 7.07
C GLY A 649 6.96 33.51 6.05
N LEU A 650 6.54 32.24 5.98
CA LEU A 650 7.02 31.25 5.01
C LEU A 650 6.01 31.04 3.87
N SER A 651 6.50 30.53 2.73
CA SER A 651 5.66 30.20 1.57
C SER A 651 5.62 28.69 1.35
N PHE A 652 4.43 28.15 1.09
CA PHE A 652 4.27 26.76 0.71
C PHE A 652 4.89 26.49 -0.68
N SER A 653 5.84 25.56 -0.75
CA SER A 653 6.59 25.21 -1.97
C SER A 653 5.92 24.11 -2.81
N GLY A 654 4.89 23.45 -2.28
CA GLY A 654 4.15 22.39 -2.95
C GLY A 654 4.34 21.02 -2.29
N ILE A 655 3.94 19.97 -3.00
CA ILE A 655 4.04 18.58 -2.55
C ILE A 655 5.15 17.87 -3.35
N ASP A 656 6.17 17.38 -2.66
CA ASP A 656 7.29 16.65 -3.29
C ASP A 656 6.94 15.19 -3.53
N ARG A 657 6.20 14.59 -2.59
CA ARG A 657 5.89 13.16 -2.54
C ARG A 657 4.43 12.91 -2.19
N ALA A 658 3.85 11.87 -2.79
CA ALA A 658 2.54 11.35 -2.41
C ALA A 658 2.72 9.93 -1.89
N ILE A 659 2.16 9.61 -0.73
CA ILE A 659 2.26 8.33 -0.05
C ILE A 659 0.84 7.79 0.12
N LEU A 660 0.59 6.58 -0.39
CA LEU A 660 -0.68 5.89 -0.22
C LEU A 660 -0.56 4.83 0.86
N THR A 661 -1.49 4.85 1.79
CA THR A 661 -1.70 3.82 2.83
C THR A 661 -3.18 3.42 2.89
N GLY A 662 -3.49 2.31 3.54
CA GLY A 662 -4.84 1.75 3.59
C GLY A 662 -5.20 0.91 2.35
N GLY A 663 -5.88 -0.22 2.57
CA GLY A 663 -6.13 -1.22 1.52
C GLY A 663 -6.95 -0.72 0.33
N ALA A 664 -7.83 0.26 0.53
CA ALA A 664 -8.68 0.79 -0.53
C ALA A 664 -7.92 1.71 -1.51
N THR A 665 -6.72 2.18 -1.17
CA THR A 665 -5.86 2.93 -2.12
C THR A 665 -5.24 2.06 -3.23
N ARG A 666 -5.40 0.72 -3.15
CA ARG A 666 -5.05 -0.21 -4.23
C ARG A 666 -5.93 -0.01 -5.47
N MET A 667 -7.09 0.63 -5.34
CA MET A 667 -7.96 0.95 -6.48
C MET A 667 -7.25 1.93 -7.44
N PRO A 668 -7.16 1.62 -8.76
CA PRO A 668 -6.47 2.46 -9.73
C PRO A 668 -6.95 3.91 -9.73
N ALA A 669 -8.28 4.13 -9.72
CA ALA A 669 -8.88 5.46 -9.74
C ALA A 669 -8.48 6.36 -8.55
N VAL A 670 -8.19 5.78 -7.38
CA VAL A 670 -7.70 6.53 -6.21
C VAL A 670 -6.27 7.02 -6.45
N GLY A 671 -5.42 6.19 -7.03
CA GLY A 671 -4.06 6.59 -7.41
C GLY A 671 -4.03 7.69 -8.46
N GLU A 672 -4.90 7.59 -9.46
CA GLU A 672 -5.07 8.61 -10.50
C GLU A 672 -5.54 9.95 -9.91
N LEU A 673 -6.50 9.91 -8.98
CA LEU A 673 -6.96 11.10 -8.25
C LEU A 673 -5.79 11.75 -7.51
N VAL A 674 -5.05 11.01 -6.69
CA VAL A 674 -3.94 11.56 -5.89
C VAL A 674 -2.82 12.08 -6.79
N ARG A 675 -2.49 11.41 -7.89
CA ARG A 675 -1.54 11.92 -8.88
C ARG A 675 -2.00 13.26 -9.46
N GLY A 676 -3.29 13.40 -9.77
CA GLY A 676 -3.88 14.66 -10.23
C GLY A 676 -3.79 15.77 -9.18
N LEU A 677 -4.08 15.47 -7.91
CA LEU A 677 -4.05 16.43 -6.81
C LEU A 677 -2.64 16.90 -6.44
N THR A 678 -1.63 16.11 -6.74
CA THR A 678 -0.23 16.39 -6.41
C THR A 678 0.58 16.91 -7.59
N GLY A 679 -0.08 17.34 -8.68
CA GLY A 679 0.60 17.92 -9.84
C GLY A 679 1.41 16.91 -10.65
N GLY A 680 0.99 15.65 -10.68
CA GLY A 680 1.60 14.59 -11.49
C GLY A 680 2.58 13.68 -10.74
N ARG A 681 2.78 13.86 -9.43
CA ARG A 681 3.69 13.02 -8.63
C ARG A 681 3.17 11.59 -8.56
N GLN A 682 4.01 10.62 -8.90
CA GLN A 682 3.65 9.21 -8.81
C GLN A 682 3.49 8.81 -7.33
N PRO A 683 2.32 8.31 -6.90
CA PRO A 683 2.12 7.94 -5.50
C PRO A 683 2.90 6.68 -5.12
N TYR A 684 3.61 6.74 -3.98
CA TYR A 684 4.33 5.64 -3.37
C TYR A 684 3.35 4.69 -2.67
N ARG A 685 3.42 3.38 -2.98
CA ARG A 685 2.52 2.34 -2.46
C ARG A 685 3.23 1.28 -1.61
N GLY A 686 4.54 1.38 -1.41
CA GLY A 686 5.34 0.37 -0.70
C GLY A 686 5.04 0.24 0.80
N LEU A 687 4.06 0.98 1.32
CA LEU A 687 3.62 0.90 2.71
C LEU A 687 2.41 -0.03 2.93
N ILE A 688 1.77 -0.56 1.88
CA ILE A 688 0.51 -1.31 2.04
C ILE A 688 0.81 -2.82 2.10
N PRO A 689 0.38 -3.57 3.13
CA PRO A 689 -0.49 -3.18 4.26
C PRO A 689 0.25 -2.79 5.56
N GLU A 690 1.57 -2.81 5.58
CA GLU A 690 2.37 -2.94 6.81
C GLU A 690 2.82 -1.62 7.43
N GLY A 691 2.72 -0.51 6.70
CA GLY A 691 3.42 0.74 6.98
C GLY A 691 2.95 1.46 8.24
N VAL A 692 1.67 1.35 8.59
CA VAL A 692 1.11 1.98 9.80
C VAL A 692 1.59 1.25 11.06
N ALA A 693 1.47 -0.08 11.10
CA ALA A 693 1.97 -0.88 12.22
C ALA A 693 3.50 -0.74 12.37
N THR A 694 4.21 -0.70 11.25
CA THR A 694 5.66 -0.45 11.21
C THR A 694 6.01 0.90 11.85
N GLY A 695 5.29 1.96 11.52
CA GLY A 695 5.48 3.28 12.09
C GLY A 695 5.24 3.32 13.60
N ALA A 696 4.21 2.62 14.07
CA ALA A 696 3.95 2.45 15.50
C ALA A 696 5.09 1.71 16.22
N ALA A 697 5.69 0.70 15.59
CA ALA A 697 6.85 0.00 16.15
C ALA A 697 8.12 0.87 16.15
N LEU A 698 8.33 1.70 15.13
CA LEU A 698 9.39 2.71 15.13
C LEU A 698 9.21 3.70 16.28
N GLN A 699 7.99 4.20 16.49
CA GLN A 699 7.67 5.07 17.63
C GLN A 699 7.93 4.37 18.98
N ALA A 700 7.64 3.08 19.09
CA ALA A 700 8.00 2.29 20.27
C ALA A 700 9.53 2.22 20.47
N GLY A 701 10.28 2.11 19.37
CA GLY A 701 11.74 2.24 19.36
C GLY A 701 12.26 3.57 19.88
N VAL A 702 11.60 4.67 19.52
CA VAL A 702 11.93 6.02 20.04
C VAL A 702 11.69 6.08 21.55
N LEU A 703 10.54 5.60 22.04
CA LEU A 703 10.18 5.62 23.46
C LEU A 703 11.12 4.76 24.34
N THR A 704 11.59 3.65 23.80
CA THR A 704 12.54 2.76 24.48
C THR A 704 14.00 3.22 24.36
N GLY A 705 14.27 4.24 23.54
CA GLY A 705 15.61 4.72 23.23
C GLY A 705 16.41 3.80 22.30
N ALA A 706 15.76 2.81 21.68
CA ALA A 706 16.34 1.93 20.68
C ALA A 706 16.59 2.66 19.35
N LEU A 707 15.74 3.63 19.02
CA LEU A 707 15.95 4.59 17.94
C LEU A 707 16.30 5.95 18.56
N LYS A 708 17.35 6.58 18.06
CA LYS A 708 17.84 7.89 18.49
C LYS A 708 17.68 8.89 17.36
N ASP A 709 17.68 10.17 17.72
CA ASP A 709 17.69 11.29 16.77
C ASP A 709 16.46 11.31 15.85
N VAL A 710 15.32 10.85 16.39
CA VAL A 710 14.01 10.92 15.73
C VAL A 710 13.05 11.73 16.60
N LEU A 711 12.45 12.77 16.02
CA LEU A 711 11.44 13.60 16.68
C LEU A 711 10.13 13.55 15.91
N LEU A 712 9.05 13.19 16.62
CA LEU A 712 7.70 13.16 16.08
C LEU A 712 6.88 14.32 16.64
N LEU A 713 6.42 15.22 15.76
CA LEU A 713 5.55 16.35 16.10
C LEU A 713 4.17 16.11 15.47
N ASP A 714 3.28 15.50 16.24
CA ASP A 714 1.89 15.23 15.83
C ASP A 714 1.00 16.45 16.12
N ALA A 715 -0.14 16.56 15.43
CA ALA A 715 -1.05 17.70 15.57
C ALA A 715 -2.50 17.28 15.80
N TYR A 716 -3.27 18.11 16.53
CA TYR A 716 -4.70 17.90 16.73
C TYR A 716 -5.53 18.58 15.63
N ALA A 717 -6.44 17.84 15.00
CA ALA A 717 -7.07 18.25 13.75
C ALA A 717 -8.18 19.32 13.86
N ASN A 718 -8.66 19.67 15.05
CA ASN A 718 -9.80 20.59 15.24
C ASN A 718 -9.51 21.64 16.32
N SER A 719 -10.16 22.80 16.25
CA SER A 719 -10.10 23.80 17.32
C SER A 719 -10.90 23.37 18.55
N ILE A 720 -10.42 23.75 19.73
CA ILE A 720 -11.07 23.56 21.02
C ILE A 720 -11.25 24.92 21.68
N GLY A 721 -12.43 25.14 22.26
CA GLY A 721 -12.77 26.44 22.80
C GLY A 721 -13.92 26.40 23.78
N VAL A 722 -14.18 27.56 24.35
CA VAL A 722 -15.20 27.78 25.38
C VAL A 722 -16.28 28.68 24.82
N GLU A 723 -17.53 28.28 25.01
CA GLU A 723 -18.67 29.12 24.74
C GLU A 723 -18.63 30.38 25.63
N VAL A 724 -18.80 31.54 25.01
CA VAL A 724 -18.96 32.82 25.71
C VAL A 724 -20.38 33.38 25.55
N ARG A 725 -20.71 34.36 26.38
CA ARG A 725 -21.99 35.08 26.28
C ARG A 725 -22.19 35.59 24.84
N GLY A 726 -23.36 35.30 24.28
CA GLY A 726 -23.69 35.61 22.89
C GLY A 726 -23.70 34.38 21.97
N GLY A 727 -23.26 33.22 22.46
CA GLY A 727 -23.35 31.95 21.73
C GLY A 727 -22.23 31.75 20.69
N SER A 728 -21.17 32.55 20.78
CA SER A 728 -19.93 32.35 20.04
C SER A 728 -18.91 31.57 20.89
N MET A 729 -17.81 31.17 20.26
CA MET A 729 -16.73 30.41 20.87
C MET A 729 -15.45 31.25 20.92
N VAL A 730 -14.78 31.26 22.06
CA VAL A 730 -13.36 31.67 22.15
C VAL A 730 -12.50 30.42 22.02
N LYS A 731 -11.68 30.37 20.98
CA LYS A 731 -10.75 29.26 20.75
C LYS A 731 -9.58 29.36 21.72
N LEU A 732 -9.32 28.25 22.43
CA LEU A 732 -8.17 28.10 23.33
C LEU A 732 -7.03 27.35 22.64
N VAL A 733 -7.39 26.36 21.82
CA VAL A 733 -6.47 25.61 20.98
C VAL A 733 -6.97 25.74 19.55
N GLU A 734 -6.13 26.22 18.65
CA GLU A 734 -6.46 26.28 17.23
C GLU A 734 -6.27 24.91 16.58
N ARG A 735 -7.00 24.67 15.49
CA ARG A 735 -6.79 23.53 14.60
C ARG A 735 -5.32 23.40 14.17
N ASN A 736 -4.86 22.15 14.03
CA ASN A 736 -3.49 21.76 13.67
C ASN A 736 -2.43 22.21 14.69
N THR A 737 -2.81 22.51 15.93
CA THR A 737 -1.82 22.75 17.00
C THR A 737 -1.10 21.44 17.33
N THR A 738 0.23 21.49 17.35
CA THR A 738 1.10 20.38 17.76
C THR A 738 0.78 19.89 19.18
N ILE A 739 0.75 18.58 19.40
CA ILE A 739 0.53 17.95 20.70
C ILE A 739 1.80 17.23 21.19
N PRO A 740 2.10 17.23 22.50
CA PRO A 740 1.30 17.78 23.61
C PRO A 740 1.26 19.31 23.63
N THR A 741 0.17 19.88 24.14
CA THR A 741 0.02 21.34 24.27
C THR A 741 -0.80 21.72 25.50
N LYS A 742 -0.42 22.85 26.10
CA LYS A 742 -1.20 23.49 27.15
C LYS A 742 -1.50 24.93 26.74
N ARG A 743 -2.77 25.29 26.79
CA ARG A 743 -3.27 26.64 26.48
C ARG A 743 -4.29 27.04 27.53
N GLY A 744 -4.49 28.34 27.70
CA GLY A 744 -5.51 28.84 28.61
C GLY A 744 -5.82 30.30 28.35
N GLU A 745 -6.98 30.70 28.84
CA GLU A 745 -7.46 32.07 28.75
C GLU A 745 -8.12 32.45 30.07
N VAL A 746 -8.09 33.73 30.40
CA VAL A 746 -8.76 34.26 31.58
C VAL A 746 -10.08 34.88 31.18
N PHE A 747 -11.14 34.40 31.81
CA PHE A 747 -12.51 34.87 31.65
C PHE A 747 -13.00 35.63 32.88
N THR A 748 -14.15 36.28 32.76
CA THR A 748 -14.84 36.94 33.88
C THR A 748 -16.37 36.77 33.78
N THR A 749 -17.08 37.16 34.85
CA THR A 749 -18.55 37.19 34.90
C THR A 749 -19.08 38.44 34.21
N HIS A 750 -20.36 38.45 33.85
CA HIS A 750 -20.99 39.59 33.16
C HIS A 750 -22.23 40.14 33.89
N THR A 751 -22.60 39.52 35.01
CA THR A 751 -23.72 39.92 35.87
C THR A 751 -23.22 40.05 37.31
N ASP A 752 -23.74 41.04 38.05
CA ASP A 752 -23.46 41.21 39.47
C ASP A 752 -23.96 40.00 40.27
N GLU A 753 -23.18 39.61 41.29
CA GLU A 753 -23.48 38.51 42.21
C GLU A 753 -23.73 37.16 41.50
N GLN A 754 -23.16 36.97 40.30
CA GLN A 754 -23.27 35.73 39.54
C GLN A 754 -22.76 34.53 40.37
N PRO A 755 -23.60 33.51 40.65
CA PRO A 755 -23.28 32.47 41.63
C PRO A 755 -22.30 31.40 41.13
N SER A 756 -22.18 31.24 39.81
CA SER A 756 -21.23 30.32 39.19
C SER A 756 -20.89 30.73 37.76
N VAL A 757 -19.82 30.15 37.21
CA VAL A 757 -19.53 30.21 35.77
C VAL A 757 -19.71 28.83 35.18
N VAL A 758 -20.55 28.74 34.16
CA VAL A 758 -20.79 27.51 33.39
C VAL A 758 -19.93 27.55 32.13
N LEU A 759 -18.95 26.66 32.07
CA LEU A 759 -18.00 26.55 30.96
C LEU A 759 -18.42 25.41 30.05
N HIS A 760 -19.01 25.74 28.91
CA HIS A 760 -19.31 24.78 27.85
C HIS A 760 -18.16 24.72 26.86
N LEU A 761 -17.45 23.60 26.87
CA LEU A 761 -16.35 23.34 25.96
C LEU A 761 -16.85 22.63 24.72
N VAL A 762 -16.41 23.13 23.59
CA VAL A 762 -16.77 22.60 22.27
C VAL A 762 -15.55 22.39 21.39
N GLU A 763 -15.71 21.50 20.43
CA GLU A 763 -14.78 21.17 19.35
C GLU A 763 -15.41 21.56 18.02
N GLY A 764 -14.70 22.34 17.21
CA GLY A 764 -15.10 22.66 15.84
C GLY A 764 -14.75 24.07 15.38
N GLU A 765 -15.13 24.37 14.14
CA GLU A 765 -14.76 25.61 13.43
C GLU A 765 -15.96 26.53 13.16
N ARG A 766 -17.18 26.18 13.62
CA ARG A 766 -18.37 26.99 13.38
C ARG A 766 -18.42 28.15 14.37
N GLU A 767 -18.82 29.33 13.91
CA GLU A 767 -19.02 30.49 14.79
C GLU A 767 -20.17 30.26 15.78
N ASP A 768 -21.26 29.65 15.30
CA ASP A 768 -22.35 29.21 16.16
C ASP A 768 -21.91 27.98 16.96
N VAL A 769 -21.78 28.17 18.27
CA VAL A 769 -21.34 27.13 19.20
C VAL A 769 -22.25 25.89 19.20
N THR A 770 -23.53 26.04 18.83
CA THR A 770 -24.48 24.92 18.80
C THR A 770 -24.27 23.99 17.61
N ALA A 771 -23.55 24.46 16.58
CA ALA A 771 -23.16 23.66 15.42
C ALA A 771 -21.80 22.95 15.62
N ASN A 772 -21.13 23.20 16.75
CA ASN A 772 -19.91 22.50 17.15
C ASN A 772 -20.22 21.32 18.07
N ARG A 773 -19.24 20.44 18.24
CA ARG A 773 -19.39 19.24 19.07
C ARG A 773 -19.11 19.57 20.54
N THR A 774 -20.07 19.29 21.42
CA THR A 774 -19.87 19.39 22.87
C THR A 774 -18.84 18.37 23.37
N LEU A 775 -17.87 18.85 24.16
CA LEU A 775 -16.85 18.02 24.83
C LEU A 775 -17.12 17.87 26.33
N ALA A 776 -17.35 18.99 27.02
CA ALA A 776 -17.56 19.02 28.46
C ALA A 776 -18.40 20.24 28.87
N VAL A 777 -19.05 20.14 30.03
CA VAL A 777 -19.61 21.29 30.73
C VAL A 777 -19.09 21.25 32.17
N LEU A 778 -18.43 22.33 32.59
CA LEU A 778 -17.95 22.52 33.96
C LEU A 778 -18.76 23.63 34.61
N ASP A 779 -19.06 23.49 35.90
CA ASP A 779 -19.76 24.49 36.70
C ASP A 779 -18.86 24.86 37.88
N LEU A 780 -18.34 26.09 37.87
CA LEU A 780 -17.44 26.62 38.89
C LEU A 780 -18.21 27.61 39.77
N ALA A 781 -18.49 27.21 41.02
CA ALA A 781 -19.14 28.08 41.99
C ALA A 781 -18.24 29.29 42.36
N LEU A 782 -18.87 30.46 42.48
CA LEU A 782 -18.21 31.73 42.77
C LEU A 782 -18.76 32.37 44.04
N PRO A 783 -17.93 33.14 44.78
CA PRO A 783 -18.42 34.06 45.80
C PRO A 783 -19.16 35.24 45.16
N SER A 784 -20.02 35.91 45.94
CA SER A 784 -20.67 37.15 45.48
C SER A 784 -19.64 38.25 45.20
N ALA A 785 -19.69 38.81 44.00
CA ALA A 785 -18.86 39.92 43.53
C ALA A 785 -19.58 40.66 42.38
N PRO A 786 -19.23 41.93 42.11
CA PRO A 786 -19.71 42.63 40.92
C PRO A 786 -19.29 41.92 39.61
N GLY A 787 -20.08 42.08 38.56
CA GLY A 787 -19.76 41.60 37.22
C GLY A 787 -18.41 42.14 36.73
N GLY A 788 -17.64 41.34 36.00
CA GLY A 788 -16.31 41.73 35.50
C GLY A 788 -15.16 41.61 36.52
N VAL A 789 -15.46 41.35 37.79
CA VAL A 789 -14.44 41.28 38.87
C VAL A 789 -13.83 39.88 39.02
N PRO A 790 -14.60 38.77 39.09
CA PRO A 790 -14.03 37.43 39.18
C PRO A 790 -13.10 37.14 38.00
N ARG A 791 -11.98 36.46 38.24
CA ARG A 791 -11.00 36.08 37.21
C ARG A 791 -10.93 34.56 37.16
N ILE A 792 -11.48 33.99 36.10
CA ILE A 792 -11.58 32.55 35.90
C ILE A 792 -10.55 32.12 34.87
N GLU A 793 -9.46 31.52 35.32
CA GLU A 793 -8.49 30.88 34.44
C GLU A 793 -9.04 29.54 33.95
N VAL A 794 -9.18 29.40 32.64
CA VAL A 794 -9.53 28.13 32.01
C VAL A 794 -8.32 27.62 31.25
N ALA A 795 -7.82 26.46 31.64
CA ALA A 795 -6.68 25.80 31.03
C ALA A 795 -7.10 24.48 30.39
N VAL A 796 -6.67 24.29 29.15
CA VAL A 796 -6.79 23.07 28.36
C VAL A 796 -5.40 22.46 28.22
N ASP A 797 -5.28 21.20 28.60
CA ASP A 797 -4.06 20.39 28.52
C ASP A 797 -4.36 19.15 27.68
N ILE A 798 -3.73 19.05 26.51
CA ILE A 798 -3.79 17.89 25.63
C ILE A 798 -2.45 17.20 25.73
N ASP A 799 -2.44 16.00 26.30
CA ASP A 799 -1.22 15.22 26.41
C ASP A 799 -0.78 14.66 25.05
N ALA A 800 0.34 13.96 25.04
CA ALA A 800 0.89 13.42 23.82
C ALA A 800 -0.13 12.48 23.13
N ASN A 801 -0.90 11.70 23.90
CA ASN A 801 -1.86 10.70 23.41
C ASN A 801 -3.18 11.32 22.93
N GLY A 802 -3.32 12.64 23.00
CA GLY A 802 -4.56 13.34 22.70
C GLY A 802 -5.60 13.15 23.80
N ILE A 803 -5.20 12.95 25.05
CA ILE A 803 -6.13 12.96 26.18
C ILE A 803 -6.26 14.40 26.68
N LEU A 804 -7.49 14.92 26.58
CA LEU A 804 -7.81 16.28 26.98
C LEU A 804 -8.21 16.35 28.46
N ARG A 805 -7.48 17.17 29.21
CA ARG A 805 -7.83 17.62 30.56
C ARG A 805 -8.15 19.10 30.55
N VAL A 806 -9.26 19.45 31.19
CA VAL A 806 -9.75 20.82 31.29
C VAL A 806 -9.76 21.20 32.76
N THR A 807 -9.24 22.37 33.08
CA THR A 807 -9.22 22.92 34.44
C THR A 807 -9.75 24.34 34.42
N ALA A 808 -10.67 24.64 35.32
CA ALA A 808 -11.21 25.97 35.55
C ALA A 808 -10.90 26.39 36.98
N ARG A 809 -10.26 27.54 37.16
CA ARG A 809 -9.83 28.04 38.46
C ARG A 809 -10.24 29.49 38.65
N ASP A 810 -10.94 29.77 39.75
CA ASP A 810 -11.11 31.14 40.22
C ASP A 810 -9.80 31.60 40.87
N LEU A 811 -9.16 32.61 40.29
CA LEU A 811 -7.89 33.15 40.77
C LEU A 811 -8.02 33.90 42.10
N GLY A 812 -9.22 34.38 42.44
CA GLY A 812 -9.47 35.08 43.70
C GLY A 812 -9.56 34.12 44.90
N THR A 813 -10.30 33.03 44.76
CA THR A 813 -10.50 32.06 45.85
C THR A 813 -9.57 30.85 45.80
N GLY A 814 -9.01 30.55 44.62
CA GLY A 814 -8.29 29.31 44.36
C GLY A 814 -9.19 28.10 44.10
N ASN A 815 -10.52 28.25 44.16
CA ASN A 815 -11.48 27.19 43.85
C ASN A 815 -11.24 26.67 42.43
N THR A 816 -11.22 25.35 42.28
CA THR A 816 -10.88 24.70 41.01
C THR A 816 -11.86 23.57 40.71
N VAL A 817 -12.28 23.46 39.46
CA VAL A 817 -12.99 22.30 38.90
C VAL A 817 -12.18 21.78 37.72
N SER A 818 -12.06 20.46 37.60
CA SER A 818 -11.37 19.85 36.46
C SER A 818 -12.13 18.63 35.95
N SER A 819 -11.93 18.31 34.68
CA SER A 819 -12.51 17.14 34.03
C SER A 819 -11.58 16.61 32.95
N THR A 820 -11.47 15.29 32.87
CA THR A 820 -10.91 14.62 31.69
C THR A 820 -12.04 14.38 30.69
N VAL A 821 -11.81 14.68 29.41
CA VAL A 821 -12.80 14.48 28.35
C VAL A 821 -12.76 13.03 27.91
N ASP A 822 -13.73 12.27 28.41
CA ASP A 822 -14.01 10.89 28.03
C ASP A 822 -15.50 10.75 27.63
N ARG A 823 -15.90 9.54 27.22
CA ARG A 823 -17.29 9.24 26.86
C ARG A 823 -18.29 9.63 27.95
N ALA A 824 -17.98 9.38 29.22
CA ALA A 824 -18.90 9.64 30.31
C ALA A 824 -19.10 11.15 30.51
N THR A 825 -18.03 11.92 30.39
CA THR A 825 -18.02 13.39 30.41
C THR A 825 -18.82 13.96 29.25
N VAL A 826 -18.53 13.55 28.01
CA VAL A 826 -19.27 13.99 26.81
C VAL A 826 -20.75 13.68 26.93
N ARG A 827 -21.11 12.47 27.39
CA ARG A 827 -22.52 12.08 27.57
C ARG A 827 -23.23 12.94 28.61
N ARG A 828 -22.60 13.22 29.76
CA ARG A 828 -23.17 14.11 30.79
C ARG A 828 -23.38 15.51 30.25
N ALA A 829 -22.39 16.03 29.51
CA ALA A 829 -22.46 17.35 28.89
C ALA A 829 -23.59 17.44 27.86
N LEU A 830 -23.70 16.47 26.94
CA LEU A 830 -24.78 16.41 25.95
C LEU A 830 -26.16 16.29 26.59
N ALA A 831 -26.31 15.46 27.63
CA ALA A 831 -27.56 15.33 28.37
C ALA A 831 -27.97 16.66 29.03
N LEU A 832 -26.99 17.40 29.57
CA LEU A 832 -27.21 18.71 30.17
C LEU A 832 -27.61 19.76 29.13
N VAL A 833 -26.87 19.86 28.02
CA VAL A 833 -27.12 20.81 26.92
C VAL A 833 -28.48 20.59 26.27
N ARG A 834 -28.99 19.35 26.25
CA ARG A 834 -30.33 19.02 25.75
C ARG A 834 -31.45 19.18 26.77
N SER A 835 -31.12 19.46 28.03
CA SER A 835 -32.11 19.58 29.10
C SER A 835 -32.78 20.95 29.11
N HIS A 836 -33.98 21.04 29.68
CA HIS A 836 -34.68 22.31 29.90
C HIS A 836 -33.89 23.29 30.80
N ARG A 837 -32.97 22.78 31.63
CA ARG A 837 -32.09 23.59 32.50
C ARG A 837 -30.99 24.30 31.73
N TRP A 838 -30.69 23.87 30.50
CA TRP A 838 -29.58 24.43 29.73
C TRP A 838 -29.78 25.92 29.45
N ALA A 839 -31.00 26.35 29.12
CA ALA A 839 -31.29 27.75 28.81
C ALA A 839 -30.93 28.70 29.97
N GLU A 840 -31.16 28.26 31.21
CA GLU A 840 -30.80 29.00 32.42
C GLU A 840 -29.29 28.96 32.67
N LEU A 841 -28.69 27.76 32.65
CA LEU A 841 -27.26 27.58 32.91
C LEU A 841 -26.37 28.27 31.89
N ARG A 842 -26.79 28.30 30.63
CA ARG A 842 -26.11 29.02 29.53
C ARG A 842 -26.07 30.52 29.77
N GLY A 843 -26.99 31.06 30.58
CA GLY A 843 -26.95 32.45 31.06
C GLY A 843 -25.74 32.75 31.95
N TYR A 844 -25.08 31.74 32.51
CA TYR A 844 -23.85 31.87 33.30
C TYR A 844 -22.56 31.65 32.48
N ALA A 845 -22.65 31.68 31.15
CA ALA A 845 -21.48 31.63 30.28
C ALA A 845 -20.55 32.82 30.55
N PRO A 846 -19.22 32.61 30.47
CA PRO A 846 -18.25 33.67 30.70
C PRO A 846 -18.24 34.74 29.61
N VAL A 847 -17.56 35.86 29.90
CA VAL A 847 -17.09 36.83 28.91
C VAL A 847 -15.58 37.00 29.01
N LEU A 848 -14.95 37.51 27.96
CA LEU A 848 -13.56 37.98 28.07
C LEU A 848 -13.53 39.23 28.96
N PRO A 849 -12.51 39.40 29.81
CA PRO A 849 -12.25 40.66 30.48
C PRO A 849 -12.15 41.77 29.44
N GLU A 850 -12.73 42.93 29.72
CA GLU A 850 -12.45 44.10 28.87
C GLU A 850 -10.94 44.29 28.85
N SER A 851 -10.35 44.33 27.65
CA SER A 851 -8.96 44.72 27.50
C SER A 851 -8.81 46.05 28.22
N SER A 852 -7.95 46.11 29.22
CA SER A 852 -7.52 47.39 29.79
C SER A 852 -6.81 48.16 28.70
N ALA A 853 -7.59 48.82 27.85
CA ALA A 853 -7.13 49.87 26.97
C ALA A 853 -6.74 51.03 27.90
N SER A 854 -5.46 51.01 28.28
CA SER A 854 -4.72 52.17 28.75
C SER A 854 -3.41 52.22 28.00
#